data_AF-A0A3Q3LLT1-F1
#
_entry.id   AF-A0A3Q3LLT1-F1
#
_cell.length_a   1.000
_cell.length_b   1.000
_cell.length_c   1.000
_cell.angle_alpha   90.00
_cell.angle_beta   90.00
_cell.angle_gamma   90.00
#
_symmetry.space_group_name_H-M   'P 1'
#
loop_
_entity.id
_entity.type
_entity.pdbx_description
1 polymer ?
#
loop_
_entity_poly.entity_id
_entity_poly.type
_entity_poly.pdbx_seq_one_letter_code
_entity_poly.pdbx_strand_id
1 'polypeptide(L)'
;MEKGDARETPLKHKTSLDHPLPNLTKLSQVEGATTTSTTVITTTTITITQPSEPCGLNFTDPEGNIEILQQLDSGVECNYLVTVYLGYGIEVQVSHSGNITDGVLEPFILANESVLMRGLILRSWSNQISIHFRSDQQDSSGFLLLHYQAFVLSCAFPKEPAGGDVSVTHLHPGGEAYFSCFTGYKLLGPNMLTCRNATTPYWSGKEPRCVASCGGMIKNATYGRIVSPGFPGNYSNNLTCHWVLEAPEGHQLHIHFEKVALAEDDDRWRMHNGNNIDSPPVYDSYEVEYLPNEGVLTMSFAKGMCYEPFVKYGNFSSSDSTYGVGAVVEFSCDPGYTLEQGSVVIECVDSQNPQWNETEPACRAVCSGEITDSAGVVLSPNWPEAYDKGQDCIWGIHVEEDKRIMLDIQVLHLGKNDLLTFYDGDDLTANILGQYSGKRPHFKLYTSMADVTIQFQSDPATNIYGYNNGFVVHFFEVPRNDTCSELPEITNGWKSTSHPDLIHGTVVTYQCYPGFELVGSEILMCQWDLTWSGDVPRCQEVLTCQDPGNVAHSRKVITGNRFTVGSTVQFICNKGYLLSGSGLLTCYNRDSAKPKWSERLPKCVPEKYEPCRNPGAASTSVQSSEKAFYQAGEILTFSCHSGYELQGEATIYCVPGHPSQWNSTPPACRGNPYLHNVANFSVFTIMEGTNIALAVFIPSAIILVVVLGIYVYFSIRMPTSSPPYDNMTEESAFDNPIYESGVSTDVMTISCLVTSY
;
A
#
# COMPACT_ATOMS: atom_id res chain seq x y z
N MET A 1 34.46 23.71 -25.46
CA MET A 1 35.87 23.59 -25.90
C MET A 1 36.65 23.04 -24.73
N GLU A 2 37.45 21.99 -24.83
CA GLU A 2 37.67 21.07 -25.97
C GLU A 2 38.18 19.69 -25.48
N LYS A 3 38.52 18.77 -26.38
CA LYS A 3 38.78 17.32 -26.13
C LYS A 3 40.25 16.92 -26.37
N GLY A 4 40.64 15.77 -25.82
CA GLY A 4 41.86 14.99 -26.17
C GLY A 4 42.16 13.97 -25.06
N ASP A 5 42.07 12.64 -25.17
CA ASP A 5 42.05 11.67 -26.29
C ASP A 5 43.43 11.28 -26.86
N ALA A 6 43.78 9.99 -26.82
CA ALA A 6 45.07 9.41 -27.22
C ALA A 6 44.95 7.89 -27.52
N ARG A 7 45.77 7.34 -28.44
CA ARG A 7 45.52 6.04 -29.10
C ARG A 7 46.78 5.19 -29.41
N GLU A 8 46.56 3.88 -29.53
CA GLU A 8 47.45 2.70 -29.58
C GLU A 8 48.57 2.54 -30.67
N THR A 9 49.38 1.46 -30.52
CA THR A 9 50.04 0.58 -31.55
C THR A 9 51.42 0.95 -32.18
N PRO A 10 52.17 0.04 -32.86
CA PRO A 10 52.50 -1.39 -32.56
C PRO A 10 53.93 -1.94 -32.99
N LEU A 11 54.18 -3.24 -32.70
CA LEU A 11 54.80 -4.29 -33.59
C LEU A 11 56.33 -4.68 -33.56
N LYS A 12 56.63 -6.00 -33.37
CA LYS A 12 57.60 -6.91 -34.11
C LYS A 12 58.21 -8.05 -33.21
N HIS A 13 58.91 -9.12 -33.68
CA HIS A 13 58.61 -10.16 -34.69
C HIS A 13 59.66 -11.34 -34.70
N LYS A 14 59.25 -12.63 -34.55
CA LYS A 14 59.99 -13.90 -34.89
C LYS A 14 61.32 -14.21 -34.12
N THR A 15 61.98 -15.40 -34.15
CA THR A 15 61.84 -16.67 -34.94
C THR A 15 62.06 -17.99 -34.11
N SER A 16 62.65 -19.07 -34.68
CA SER A 16 62.76 -20.49 -34.24
C SER A 16 64.20 -20.98 -33.94
N LEU A 17 64.35 -22.05 -33.12
CA LEU A 17 65.30 -23.22 -33.15
C LEU A 17 65.23 -23.94 -31.76
N ASP A 18 65.47 -25.25 -31.53
CA ASP A 18 65.59 -26.45 -32.39
C ASP A 18 65.34 -27.78 -31.57
N HIS A 19 65.93 -28.92 -31.95
CA HIS A 19 65.72 -30.31 -31.44
C HIS A 19 66.99 -30.90 -30.74
N PRO A 20 67.06 -32.17 -30.24
CA PRO A 20 66.30 -33.41 -30.57
C PRO A 20 65.86 -34.23 -29.31
N LEU A 21 65.55 -35.55 -29.25
CA LEU A 21 65.44 -36.68 -30.21
C LEU A 21 64.17 -37.59 -29.87
N PRO A 22 64.13 -38.95 -29.62
CA PRO A 22 62.88 -39.74 -29.87
C PRO A 22 62.40 -40.77 -28.78
N ASN A 23 61.16 -41.30 -28.91
CA ASN A 23 60.94 -42.71 -29.34
C ASN A 23 59.47 -43.06 -29.66
N LEU A 24 59.31 -43.76 -30.80
CA LEU A 24 58.27 -44.72 -31.28
C LEU A 24 56.91 -44.87 -30.55
N THR A 25 55.74 -45.13 -31.18
CA THR A 25 55.17 -45.17 -32.57
C THR A 25 53.65 -45.39 -32.36
N LYS A 26 52.64 -44.78 -33.01
CA LYS A 26 52.34 -44.30 -34.39
C LYS A 26 52.02 -45.40 -35.42
N LEU A 27 50.74 -45.45 -35.84
CA LEU A 27 50.16 -45.73 -37.19
C LEU A 27 48.60 -45.56 -37.05
N SER A 28 47.79 -45.12 -38.02
CA SER A 28 47.98 -44.40 -39.30
C SER A 28 46.66 -43.80 -39.79
N GLN A 29 46.68 -42.66 -40.50
CA GLN A 29 45.54 -42.12 -41.25
C GLN A 29 45.43 -42.74 -42.65
N VAL A 30 44.27 -42.58 -43.30
CA VAL A 30 44.14 -42.44 -44.77
C VAL A 30 43.18 -41.27 -45.05
N GLU A 31 43.39 -40.56 -46.15
CA GLU A 31 42.72 -39.31 -46.53
C GLU A 31 41.47 -39.52 -47.42
N GLY A 32 40.67 -38.47 -47.59
CA GLY A 32 39.60 -38.40 -48.59
C GLY A 32 38.79 -37.12 -48.49
N ALA A 33 38.78 -36.29 -49.54
CA ALA A 33 38.14 -34.96 -49.52
C ALA A 33 37.06 -34.80 -50.60
N THR A 34 36.06 -33.97 -50.27
CA THR A 34 35.06 -33.34 -51.16
C THR A 34 34.20 -34.24 -52.07
N THR A 35 32.93 -34.38 -51.67
CA THR A 35 31.80 -34.31 -52.61
C THR A 35 30.65 -33.56 -51.96
N THR A 36 30.19 -32.47 -52.58
CA THR A 36 28.93 -31.79 -52.21
C THR A 36 27.76 -32.55 -52.82
N SER A 37 26.89 -33.13 -51.99
CA SER A 37 25.58 -33.63 -52.42
C SER A 37 24.46 -32.85 -51.74
N THR A 38 23.55 -32.29 -52.53
CA THR A 38 22.39 -31.53 -52.03
C THR A 38 21.21 -32.48 -51.82
N THR A 39 21.20 -33.22 -50.71
CA THR A 39 20.06 -34.09 -50.35
C THR A 39 18.91 -33.24 -49.81
N VAL A 40 17.83 -33.14 -50.60
CA VAL A 40 16.56 -32.56 -50.14
C VAL A 40 15.97 -33.47 -49.05
N ILE A 41 15.83 -32.93 -47.83
CA ILE A 41 15.15 -33.63 -46.75
C ILE A 41 13.64 -33.44 -46.93
N THR A 42 12.97 -34.47 -47.44
CA THR A 42 11.51 -34.49 -47.56
C THR A 42 10.88 -34.64 -46.18
N THR A 43 10.09 -33.65 -45.75
CA THR A 43 9.40 -33.67 -44.45
C THR A 43 8.20 -34.64 -44.48
N THR A 44 8.46 -35.93 -44.30
CA THR A 44 7.40 -36.95 -44.20
C THR A 44 6.73 -36.87 -42.83
N THR A 45 5.55 -36.24 -42.75
CA THR A 45 4.70 -36.29 -41.55
C THR A 45 4.14 -37.70 -41.37
N ILE A 46 4.79 -38.51 -40.52
CA ILE A 46 4.29 -39.82 -40.13
C ILE A 46 3.31 -39.65 -38.97
N THR A 47 2.02 -39.67 -39.24
CA THR A 47 0.98 -39.76 -38.20
C THR A 47 0.96 -41.17 -37.62
N ILE A 48 1.77 -41.42 -36.58
CA ILE A 48 1.74 -42.66 -35.82
C ILE A 48 0.54 -42.60 -34.87
N THR A 49 -0.54 -43.32 -35.21
CA THR A 49 -1.61 -43.62 -34.25
C THR A 49 -1.15 -44.77 -33.34
N GLN A 50 -0.41 -44.44 -32.28
CA GLN A 50 -0.04 -45.42 -31.26
C GLN A 50 -1.25 -45.73 -30.35
N PRO A 51 -1.43 -46.99 -29.92
CA PRO A 51 -2.44 -47.34 -28.91
C PRO A 51 -2.01 -46.85 -27.53
N SER A 52 -2.94 -46.85 -26.59
CA SER A 52 -2.73 -46.47 -25.18
C SER A 52 -1.62 -47.31 -24.51
N GLU A 53 -0.49 -46.68 -24.20
CA GLU A 53 0.45 -47.20 -23.20
C GLU A 53 -0.01 -46.78 -21.79
N PRO A 54 0.15 -47.65 -20.77
CA PRO A 54 -0.18 -47.31 -19.39
C PRO A 54 0.78 -46.25 -18.85
N CYS A 55 0.28 -45.39 -17.96
CA CYS A 55 0.97 -44.19 -17.51
C CYS A 55 2.29 -44.47 -16.76
N GLY A 56 3.41 -44.30 -17.46
CA GLY A 56 4.76 -44.41 -16.89
C GLY A 56 5.79 -43.77 -17.81
N LEU A 57 5.98 -42.45 -17.69
CA LEU A 57 6.87 -41.69 -18.57
C LEU A 57 8.06 -41.10 -17.81
N ASN A 58 9.24 -41.28 -18.39
CA ASN A 58 10.47 -40.65 -17.95
C ASN A 58 10.73 -39.41 -18.82
N PHE A 59 10.94 -38.26 -18.20
CA PHE A 59 11.24 -37.00 -18.88
C PHE A 59 12.68 -36.56 -18.60
N THR A 60 13.39 -36.08 -19.62
CA THR A 60 14.81 -35.72 -19.53
C THR A 60 15.16 -34.33 -20.09
N ASP A 61 14.17 -33.63 -20.62
CA ASP A 61 14.32 -32.27 -21.13
C ASP A 61 14.43 -31.24 -19.97
N PRO A 62 15.02 -30.06 -20.18
CA PRO A 62 15.13 -29.04 -19.14
C PRO A 62 13.80 -28.31 -18.87
N GLU A 63 12.78 -28.49 -19.71
CA GLU A 63 11.44 -27.94 -19.52
C GLU A 63 10.43 -28.82 -20.27
N GLY A 64 9.22 -28.97 -19.74
CA GLY A 64 8.18 -29.72 -20.44
C GLY A 64 6.83 -29.75 -19.71
N ASN A 65 5.92 -30.54 -20.27
CA ASN A 65 4.55 -30.71 -19.78
C ASN A 65 4.25 -32.19 -19.52
N ILE A 66 3.65 -32.49 -18.38
CA ILE A 66 3.14 -33.81 -18.02
C ILE A 66 1.61 -33.74 -18.08
N GLU A 67 1.04 -34.35 -19.12
CA GLU A 67 -0.41 -34.44 -19.33
C GLU A 67 -0.94 -35.75 -18.72
N ILE A 68 -1.74 -35.63 -17.67
CA ILE A 68 -2.37 -36.76 -16.99
C ILE A 68 -3.84 -36.82 -17.44
N LEU A 69 -4.09 -37.66 -18.46
CA LEU A 69 -5.40 -37.89 -19.07
C LEU A 69 -6.11 -39.07 -18.39
N GLN A 70 -7.28 -38.82 -17.80
CA GLN A 70 -8.05 -39.81 -17.06
C GLN A 70 -8.87 -40.74 -17.98
N GLN A 71 -8.19 -41.62 -18.72
CA GLN A 71 -8.82 -42.49 -19.72
C GLN A 71 -9.35 -43.82 -19.14
N LEU A 72 -10.49 -43.71 -18.46
CA LEU A 72 -11.49 -44.75 -18.18
C LEU A 72 -11.00 -46.22 -18.00
N ASP A 73 -10.28 -46.50 -16.91
CA ASP A 73 -10.31 -47.81 -16.24
C ASP A 73 -10.13 -47.66 -14.72
N SER A 74 -10.45 -48.68 -13.94
CA SER A 74 -10.49 -48.60 -12.47
C SER A 74 -9.13 -48.90 -11.80
N GLY A 75 -8.69 -48.00 -10.91
CA GLY A 75 -7.52 -48.24 -10.05
C GLY A 75 -6.15 -48.08 -10.74
N VAL A 76 -6.03 -47.13 -11.67
CA VAL A 76 -4.78 -46.84 -12.36
C VAL A 76 -3.80 -46.09 -11.43
N GLU A 77 -2.59 -46.64 -11.28
CA GLU A 77 -1.44 -46.03 -10.62
C GLU A 77 -0.40 -45.63 -11.68
N CYS A 78 0.07 -44.39 -11.61
CA CYS A 78 0.92 -43.72 -12.59
C CYS A 78 2.18 -43.17 -11.91
N ASN A 79 3.36 -43.38 -12.48
CA ASN A 79 4.60 -42.79 -11.98
C ASN A 79 5.34 -42.05 -13.09
N TYR A 80 5.61 -40.76 -12.88
CA TYR A 80 6.32 -39.90 -13.81
C TYR A 80 7.67 -39.48 -13.19
N LEU A 81 8.78 -39.84 -13.81
CA LEU A 81 10.12 -39.49 -13.33
C LEU A 81 10.73 -38.43 -14.24
N VAL A 82 10.86 -37.20 -13.74
CA VAL A 82 11.64 -36.16 -14.42
C VAL A 82 13.09 -36.24 -13.90
N THR A 83 14.06 -36.32 -14.82
CA THR A 83 15.51 -36.36 -14.53
C THR A 83 16.22 -35.34 -15.40
N VAL A 84 16.59 -34.20 -14.81
CA VAL A 84 17.32 -33.12 -15.48
C VAL A 84 18.84 -33.27 -15.29
N TYR A 85 19.64 -32.38 -15.87
CA TYR A 85 21.10 -32.39 -15.71
C TYR A 85 21.53 -32.29 -14.24
N LEU A 86 22.63 -32.96 -13.88
CA LEU A 86 23.25 -32.82 -12.55
C LEU A 86 23.55 -31.33 -12.29
N GLY A 87 23.25 -30.87 -11.06
CA GLY A 87 23.42 -29.47 -10.68
C GLY A 87 22.21 -28.58 -10.98
N TYR A 88 21.10 -29.18 -11.44
CA TYR A 88 19.81 -28.53 -11.59
C TYR A 88 18.78 -29.21 -10.69
N GLY A 89 17.82 -28.43 -10.21
CA GLY A 89 16.64 -28.87 -9.50
C GLY A 89 15.43 -28.75 -10.41
N ILE A 90 14.28 -29.27 -9.98
CA ILE A 90 13.09 -29.33 -10.80
C ILE A 90 11.96 -28.58 -10.11
N GLU A 91 11.54 -27.47 -10.72
CA GLU A 91 10.31 -26.77 -10.35
C GLU A 91 9.14 -27.40 -11.13
N VAL A 92 8.00 -27.56 -10.46
CA VAL A 92 6.76 -28.11 -11.06
C VAL A 92 5.61 -27.18 -10.71
N GLN A 93 4.91 -26.66 -11.73
CA GLN A 93 3.76 -25.77 -11.60
C GLN A 93 2.46 -26.48 -12.02
N VAL A 94 1.44 -26.37 -11.15
CA VAL A 94 0.10 -26.91 -11.40
C VAL A 94 -0.71 -25.95 -12.27
N SER A 95 -1.12 -26.35 -13.48
CA SER A 95 -1.82 -25.45 -14.41
C SER A 95 -3.34 -25.68 -14.53
N HIS A 96 -3.87 -26.81 -14.04
CA HIS A 96 -5.30 -27.15 -13.96
C HIS A 96 -5.59 -28.04 -12.74
N SER A 97 -6.84 -28.04 -12.27
CA SER A 97 -7.28 -28.60 -10.99
C SER A 97 -8.18 -29.83 -11.12
N GLY A 98 -8.01 -30.82 -10.24
CA GLY A 98 -8.91 -31.97 -10.05
C GLY A 98 -8.87 -32.52 -8.62
N ASN A 99 -9.93 -33.20 -8.19
CA ASN A 99 -10.05 -33.81 -6.85
C ASN A 99 -9.75 -35.31 -6.90
N ILE A 100 -8.90 -35.82 -6.01
CA ILE A 100 -8.62 -37.27 -5.83
C ILE A 100 -8.25 -37.52 -4.34
N THR A 101 -8.47 -38.73 -3.82
CA THR A 101 -8.34 -39.08 -2.39
C THR A 101 -7.26 -40.12 -2.05
N ASP A 102 -6.55 -39.87 -0.94
CA ASP A 102 -5.78 -40.74 0.00
C ASP A 102 -4.97 -41.98 -0.49
N GLY A 103 -3.75 -42.16 0.05
CA GLY A 103 -2.89 -43.33 -0.17
C GLY A 103 -1.43 -43.19 0.29
N VAL A 104 -1.14 -43.54 1.54
CA VAL A 104 0.19 -43.39 2.19
C VAL A 104 1.23 -44.46 1.79
N LEU A 105 2.45 -44.05 1.39
CA LEU A 105 3.74 -44.27 2.10
C LEU A 105 4.98 -43.69 1.34
N GLU A 106 5.91 -43.07 2.10
CA GLU A 106 7.26 -42.53 1.77
C GLU A 106 7.90 -42.76 0.37
N PRO A 107 8.50 -41.72 -0.27
CA PRO A 107 9.59 -40.93 0.32
C PRO A 107 9.36 -39.39 0.35
N PHE A 108 10.29 -38.65 1.00
CA PHE A 108 10.30 -37.18 1.25
C PHE A 108 9.34 -36.35 0.36
N ILE A 109 8.12 -36.15 0.84
CA ILE A 109 7.01 -35.71 0.00
C ILE A 109 6.96 -34.17 -0.07
N LEU A 110 7.00 -33.60 -1.28
CA LEU A 110 6.93 -32.15 -1.51
C LEU A 110 5.50 -31.58 -1.38
N ALA A 111 4.49 -32.41 -1.63
CA ALA A 111 3.08 -32.15 -1.31
C ALA A 111 2.35 -33.49 -1.13
N ASN A 112 1.71 -33.69 0.02
CA ASN A 112 0.86 -34.86 0.30
C ASN A 112 -0.56 -34.38 0.66
N GLU A 113 -1.59 -35.17 0.33
CA GLU A 113 -3.00 -34.92 0.71
C GLU A 113 -3.52 -33.48 0.40
N SER A 114 -2.86 -32.79 -0.55
CA SER A 114 -3.04 -31.36 -0.80
C SER A 114 -3.91 -31.14 -2.03
N VAL A 115 -4.90 -30.25 -1.94
CA VAL A 115 -5.61 -29.75 -3.13
C VAL A 115 -4.60 -29.00 -4.01
N LEU A 116 -4.24 -29.58 -5.15
CA LEU A 116 -3.33 -28.96 -6.12
C LEU A 116 -4.03 -27.79 -6.83
N MET A 117 -3.99 -26.63 -6.17
CA MET A 117 -4.56 -25.39 -6.67
C MET A 117 -3.77 -24.90 -7.90
N ARG A 118 -4.49 -24.39 -8.90
CA ARG A 118 -3.90 -23.80 -10.10
C ARG A 118 -2.98 -22.63 -9.72
N GLY A 119 -1.71 -22.70 -10.13
CA GLY A 119 -0.66 -21.75 -9.76
C GLY A 119 0.25 -22.20 -8.61
N LEU A 120 -0.01 -23.34 -7.95
CA LEU A 120 0.90 -23.91 -6.97
C LEU A 120 2.23 -24.31 -7.64
N ILE A 121 3.35 -23.99 -6.97
CA ILE A 121 4.71 -24.26 -7.41
C ILE A 121 5.40 -25.15 -6.37
N LEU A 122 5.94 -26.29 -6.81
CA LEU A 122 6.69 -27.25 -5.99
C LEU A 122 8.15 -27.32 -6.48
N ARG A 123 9.12 -27.27 -5.56
CA ARG A 123 10.57 -27.28 -5.89
C ARG A 123 11.26 -28.52 -5.35
N SER A 124 11.70 -29.40 -6.25
CA SER A 124 12.69 -30.43 -5.93
C SER A 124 14.09 -29.82 -5.94
N TRP A 125 14.81 -29.95 -4.82
CA TRP A 125 16.23 -29.57 -4.70
C TRP A 125 17.18 -30.65 -5.23
N SER A 126 16.67 -31.56 -6.05
CA SER A 126 17.36 -32.71 -6.62
C SER A 126 17.17 -32.69 -8.15
N ASN A 127 18.18 -33.17 -8.90
CA ASN A 127 18.07 -33.34 -10.35
C ASN A 127 17.06 -34.42 -10.79
N GLN A 128 16.39 -35.07 -9.83
CA GLN A 128 15.29 -36.00 -10.05
C GLN A 128 14.09 -35.64 -9.18
N ILE A 129 12.89 -35.79 -9.73
CA ILE A 129 11.61 -35.81 -9.00
C ILE A 129 10.74 -36.94 -9.56
N SER A 130 10.21 -37.79 -8.68
CA SER A 130 9.19 -38.78 -9.02
C SER A 130 7.83 -38.22 -8.61
N ILE A 131 6.90 -38.18 -9.55
CA ILE A 131 5.53 -37.72 -9.33
C ILE A 131 4.63 -38.95 -9.44
N HIS A 132 4.19 -39.45 -8.29
CA HIS A 132 3.26 -40.56 -8.20
C HIS A 132 1.83 -40.04 -8.19
N PHE A 133 1.00 -40.56 -9.09
CA PHE A 133 -0.40 -40.21 -9.25
C PHE A 133 -1.24 -41.49 -9.23
N ARG A 134 -2.40 -41.46 -8.60
CA ARG A 134 -3.28 -42.61 -8.37
C ARG A 134 -4.70 -42.12 -8.43
N SER A 135 -5.61 -42.80 -9.13
CA SER A 135 -7.04 -42.44 -9.16
C SER A 135 -7.88 -43.51 -8.48
N ASP A 136 -8.63 -43.11 -7.44
CA ASP A 136 -9.82 -43.84 -7.00
C ASP A 136 -11.02 -43.54 -7.91
N GLN A 137 -12.11 -44.30 -7.78
CA GLN A 137 -13.28 -44.20 -8.66
C GLN A 137 -14.44 -43.42 -8.03
N GLN A 138 -14.80 -42.27 -8.61
CA GLN A 138 -16.14 -42.08 -9.21
C GLN A 138 -16.27 -40.80 -10.05
N ASP A 139 -16.88 -40.92 -11.22
CA ASP A 139 -17.67 -39.92 -11.99
C ASP A 139 -17.26 -38.43 -11.92
N SER A 140 -15.96 -38.14 -12.00
CA SER A 140 -15.49 -36.84 -12.47
C SER A 140 -14.38 -37.04 -13.49
N SER A 141 -14.44 -36.30 -14.61
CA SER A 141 -13.44 -36.33 -15.67
C SER A 141 -12.46 -35.16 -15.50
N GLY A 142 -11.36 -35.41 -14.81
CA GLY A 142 -10.28 -34.46 -14.58
C GLY A 142 -9.23 -34.47 -15.68
N PHE A 143 -8.54 -33.34 -15.84
CA PHE A 143 -7.32 -33.21 -16.61
C PHE A 143 -6.30 -32.48 -15.73
N LEU A 144 -5.21 -33.16 -15.38
CA LEU A 144 -4.12 -32.57 -14.61
C LEU A 144 -2.92 -32.36 -15.53
N LEU A 145 -2.58 -31.09 -15.74
CA LEU A 145 -1.42 -30.65 -16.51
C LEU A 145 -0.40 -29.99 -15.59
N LEU A 146 0.75 -30.64 -15.45
CA LEU A 146 1.89 -30.14 -14.69
C LEU A 146 2.95 -29.64 -15.68
N HIS A 147 3.26 -28.35 -15.64
CA HIS A 147 4.46 -27.81 -16.31
C HIS A 147 5.65 -28.03 -15.38
N TYR A 148 6.82 -28.37 -15.91
CA TYR A 148 8.05 -28.48 -15.14
C TYR A 148 9.20 -27.75 -15.81
N GLN A 149 10.12 -27.20 -15.01
CA GLN A 149 11.30 -26.46 -15.49
C GLN A 149 12.51 -26.72 -14.59
N ALA A 150 13.68 -26.87 -15.22
CA ALA A 150 14.96 -27.02 -14.55
C ALA A 150 15.49 -25.67 -14.06
N PHE A 151 15.83 -25.56 -12.76
CA PHE A 151 16.49 -24.39 -12.19
C PHE A 151 17.89 -24.74 -11.68
N VAL A 152 18.83 -23.80 -11.71
CA VAL A 152 20.22 -24.06 -11.29
C VAL A 152 20.30 -24.24 -9.77
N LEU A 153 20.82 -25.39 -9.30
CA LEU A 153 21.12 -25.61 -7.89
C LEU A 153 22.43 -24.92 -7.50
N SER A 154 22.57 -24.67 -6.21
CA SER A 154 23.76 -24.09 -5.62
C SER A 154 24.19 -24.90 -4.41
N CYS A 155 25.49 -25.03 -4.20
CA CYS A 155 26.01 -25.40 -2.88
C CYS A 155 25.55 -24.38 -1.84
N ALA A 156 25.28 -24.82 -0.61
CA ALA A 156 25.05 -23.89 0.50
C ALA A 156 26.29 -22.98 0.68
N PHE A 157 26.09 -21.74 1.12
CA PHE A 157 27.22 -20.86 1.45
C PHE A 157 28.11 -21.53 2.52
N PRO A 158 29.44 -21.62 2.33
CA PRO A 158 30.32 -22.30 3.28
C PRO A 158 30.29 -21.59 4.63
N LYS A 159 30.38 -22.33 5.73
CA LYS A 159 30.45 -21.69 7.05
C LYS A 159 31.81 -21.01 7.25
N GLU A 160 31.78 -19.72 7.61
CA GLU A 160 32.94 -18.95 8.03
C GLU A 160 33.70 -19.63 9.20
N PRO A 161 35.04 -19.74 9.13
CA PRO A 161 35.85 -20.28 10.21
C PRO A 161 36.00 -19.23 11.33
N ALA A 162 35.75 -19.62 12.59
CA ALA A 162 35.99 -18.71 13.72
C ALA A 162 37.48 -18.30 13.78
N GLY A 163 37.75 -16.99 13.69
CA GLY A 163 39.12 -16.46 13.54
C GLY A 163 39.60 -16.35 12.08
N GLY A 164 38.68 -16.34 11.10
CA GLY A 164 38.97 -16.17 9.68
C GLY A 164 37.74 -15.86 8.85
N ASP A 165 37.89 -15.98 7.53
CA ASP A 165 36.90 -15.53 6.53
C ASP A 165 36.88 -16.49 5.31
N VAL A 166 35.78 -16.49 4.56
CA VAL A 166 35.60 -17.29 3.33
C VAL A 166 35.02 -16.46 2.18
N SER A 167 35.81 -16.34 1.10
CA SER A 167 35.37 -15.72 -0.15
C SER A 167 34.94 -16.80 -1.15
N VAL A 168 33.82 -16.59 -1.86
CA VAL A 168 33.31 -17.53 -2.87
C VAL A 168 33.24 -16.88 -4.25
N THR A 169 33.62 -17.62 -5.30
CA THR A 169 33.54 -17.13 -6.68
C THR A 169 32.11 -17.18 -7.23
N HIS A 170 31.37 -18.23 -6.86
CA HIS A 170 29.92 -18.42 -7.00
C HIS A 170 29.54 -19.73 -6.29
N LEU A 171 28.24 -19.91 -6.01
CA LEU A 171 27.74 -21.11 -5.34
C LEU A 171 27.29 -22.24 -6.30
N HIS A 172 27.27 -21.99 -7.61
CA HIS A 172 26.92 -23.00 -8.62
C HIS A 172 28.02 -24.07 -8.78
N PRO A 173 27.71 -25.27 -9.32
CA PRO A 173 28.70 -26.32 -9.56
C PRO A 173 29.89 -25.84 -10.41
N GLY A 174 31.11 -26.08 -9.94
CA GLY A 174 32.34 -25.52 -10.50
C GLY A 174 32.86 -24.29 -9.75
N GLY A 175 32.03 -23.64 -8.92
CA GLY A 175 32.43 -22.54 -8.06
C GLY A 175 33.41 -22.95 -6.96
N GLU A 176 34.17 -22.00 -6.45
CA GLU A 176 35.26 -22.21 -5.49
C GLU A 176 35.11 -21.31 -4.26
N ALA A 177 35.37 -21.89 -3.10
CA ALA A 177 35.38 -21.22 -1.80
C ALA A 177 36.82 -21.19 -1.26
N TYR A 178 37.35 -19.99 -1.06
CA TYR A 178 38.70 -19.70 -0.61
C TYR A 178 38.69 -19.26 0.85
N PHE A 179 39.39 -19.99 1.71
CA PHE A 179 39.39 -19.78 3.15
C PHE A 179 40.68 -19.11 3.61
N SER A 180 40.55 -18.05 4.40
CA SER A 180 41.65 -17.33 5.03
C SER A 180 41.50 -17.32 6.56
N CYS A 181 42.57 -16.99 7.27
CA CYS A 181 42.53 -16.72 8.70
C CYS A 181 42.99 -15.30 8.99
N PHE A 182 42.43 -14.69 10.02
CA PHE A 182 42.90 -13.41 10.53
C PHE A 182 44.31 -13.56 11.12
N THR A 183 45.02 -12.44 11.25
CA THR A 183 46.34 -12.41 11.88
C THR A 183 46.31 -13.04 13.29
N GLY A 184 47.38 -13.75 13.65
CA GLY A 184 47.47 -14.55 14.88
C GLY A 184 46.90 -15.97 14.79
N TYR A 185 46.04 -16.26 13.80
CA TYR A 185 45.52 -17.61 13.55
C TYR A 185 46.24 -18.30 12.39
N LYS A 186 46.25 -19.65 12.42
CA LYS A 186 46.77 -20.50 11.35
C LYS A 186 45.66 -21.39 10.80
N LEU A 187 45.58 -21.53 9.48
CA LEU A 187 44.60 -22.40 8.83
C LEU A 187 44.98 -23.88 9.00
N LEU A 188 44.02 -24.68 9.48
CA LEU A 188 44.10 -26.12 9.65
C LEU A 188 43.02 -26.79 8.78
N GLY A 189 43.42 -27.23 7.59
CA GLY A 189 42.54 -27.84 6.58
C GLY A 189 42.91 -27.41 5.16
N PRO A 190 42.07 -27.72 4.16
CA PRO A 190 42.25 -27.19 2.81
C PRO A 190 41.96 -25.68 2.78
N ASN A 191 42.76 -24.90 2.06
CA ASN A 191 42.53 -23.47 1.85
C ASN A 191 41.51 -23.17 0.74
N MET A 192 41.06 -24.20 0.01
CA MET A 192 40.12 -24.08 -1.09
C MET A 192 39.19 -25.30 -1.13
N LEU A 193 37.89 -25.09 -1.33
CA LEU A 193 36.91 -26.13 -1.64
C LEU A 193 36.21 -25.81 -2.96
N THR A 194 35.87 -26.83 -3.74
CA THR A 194 35.13 -26.68 -5.02
C THR A 194 33.73 -27.25 -4.88
N CYS A 195 32.71 -26.53 -5.36
CA CYS A 195 31.33 -27.01 -5.43
C CYS A 195 31.24 -28.11 -6.50
N ARG A 196 31.00 -29.36 -6.07
CA ARG A 196 30.96 -30.53 -6.95
C ARG A 196 29.58 -30.69 -7.56
N ASN A 197 29.57 -30.98 -8.87
CA ASN A 197 28.33 -31.27 -9.57
C ASN A 197 27.81 -32.68 -9.20
N ALA A 198 26.54 -32.75 -8.79
CA ALA A 198 25.85 -33.94 -8.32
C ALA A 198 24.32 -33.72 -8.32
N THR A 199 23.55 -34.73 -7.91
CA THR A 199 22.09 -34.64 -7.72
C THR A 199 21.69 -33.53 -6.77
N THR A 200 22.47 -33.37 -5.69
CA THR A 200 22.49 -32.21 -4.79
C THR A 200 23.93 -31.68 -4.76
N PRO A 201 24.22 -30.45 -5.22
CA PRO A 201 25.58 -29.92 -5.20
C PRO A 201 26.17 -29.83 -3.79
N TYR A 202 27.43 -30.24 -3.63
CA TYR A 202 28.11 -30.28 -2.33
C TYR A 202 29.58 -29.86 -2.43
N TRP A 203 30.15 -29.29 -1.36
CA TRP A 203 31.56 -28.90 -1.32
C TRP A 203 32.49 -30.11 -1.29
N SER A 204 33.64 -30.01 -1.97
CA SER A 204 34.60 -31.12 -2.15
C SER A 204 35.29 -31.66 -0.89
N GLY A 205 34.92 -31.16 0.30
CA GLY A 205 35.52 -31.49 1.58
C GLY A 205 34.80 -30.76 2.71
N LYS A 206 35.31 -30.91 3.94
CA LYS A 206 34.85 -30.14 5.10
C LYS A 206 35.59 -28.80 5.18
N GLU A 207 34.93 -27.83 5.78
CA GLU A 207 35.46 -26.50 6.05
C GLU A 207 36.72 -26.59 6.94
N PRO A 208 37.78 -25.81 6.64
CA PRO A 208 38.97 -25.73 7.49
C PRO A 208 38.66 -24.98 8.79
N ARG A 209 39.62 -25.00 9.72
CA ARG A 209 39.54 -24.25 10.99
C ARG A 209 40.71 -23.31 11.13
N CYS A 210 40.46 -22.08 11.58
CA CYS A 210 41.50 -21.18 12.04
C CYS A 210 41.82 -21.51 13.50
N VAL A 211 43.10 -21.69 13.83
CA VAL A 211 43.57 -22.03 15.18
C VAL A 211 44.68 -21.09 15.65
N ALA A 212 44.50 -20.50 16.83
CA ALA A 212 45.51 -19.70 17.50
C ALA A 212 46.68 -20.58 17.97
N SER A 213 47.91 -20.07 17.89
CA SER A 213 49.12 -20.81 18.29
C SER A 213 49.69 -20.29 19.61
N CYS A 214 50.00 -21.21 20.53
CA CYS A 214 50.64 -20.90 21.80
C CYS A 214 52.11 -20.52 21.58
N GLY A 215 52.38 -19.22 21.47
CA GLY A 215 53.71 -18.70 21.17
C GLY A 215 54.11 -18.72 19.69
N GLY A 216 55.27 -18.13 19.41
CA GLY A 216 55.84 -18.01 18.06
C GLY A 216 56.85 -16.87 17.94
N MET A 217 57.36 -16.65 16.73
CA MET A 217 58.21 -15.49 16.41
C MET A 217 57.67 -14.79 15.16
N ILE A 218 57.43 -13.48 15.25
CA ILE A 218 56.96 -12.65 14.14
C ILE A 218 58.10 -11.69 13.77
N LYS A 219 58.68 -11.89 12.58
CA LYS A 219 59.82 -11.13 12.06
C LYS A 219 59.39 -10.05 11.08
N ASN A 220 60.09 -8.91 11.07
CA ASN A 220 59.76 -7.72 10.27
C ASN A 220 58.28 -7.31 10.41
N ALA A 221 57.77 -7.37 11.64
CA ALA A 221 56.36 -7.15 11.96
C ALA A 221 55.98 -5.68 11.78
N THR A 222 55.46 -5.31 10.61
CA THR A 222 54.87 -3.98 10.37
C THR A 222 53.50 -3.85 11.03
N TYR A 223 52.71 -4.92 10.97
CA TYR A 223 51.37 -5.04 11.54
C TYR A 223 51.14 -6.50 11.95
N GLY A 224 50.49 -6.74 13.10
CA GLY A 224 50.22 -8.11 13.56
C GLY A 224 49.30 -8.20 14.77
N ARG A 225 48.62 -9.34 14.87
CA ARG A 225 47.73 -9.71 15.98
C ARG A 225 48.23 -10.99 16.65
N ILE A 226 48.01 -11.08 17.95
CA ILE A 226 48.32 -12.24 18.79
C ILE A 226 47.03 -12.65 19.51
N VAL A 227 46.80 -13.94 19.67
CA VAL A 227 45.61 -14.52 20.31
C VAL A 227 46.01 -15.73 21.14
N SER A 228 45.34 -15.91 22.28
CA SER A 228 45.51 -17.10 23.12
C SER A 228 44.84 -18.34 22.49
N PRO A 229 45.35 -19.56 22.75
CA PRO A 229 44.73 -20.79 22.26
C PRO A 229 43.31 -20.94 22.84
N GLY A 230 42.29 -20.87 21.99
CA GLY A 230 40.87 -20.95 22.38
C GLY A 230 40.06 -19.67 22.13
N PHE A 231 40.73 -18.52 22.00
CA PHE A 231 40.08 -17.21 21.78
C PHE A 231 39.12 -17.25 20.56
N PRO A 232 37.88 -16.74 20.66
CA PRO A 232 37.34 -15.90 21.75
C PRO A 232 36.76 -16.65 22.97
N GLY A 233 36.86 -17.98 23.02
CA GLY A 233 36.55 -18.75 24.23
C GLY A 233 37.72 -18.83 25.20
N ASN A 234 37.48 -19.41 26.38
CA ASN A 234 38.50 -19.61 27.40
C ASN A 234 39.67 -20.46 26.87
N TYR A 235 40.88 -20.10 27.28
CA TYR A 235 42.08 -20.91 27.05
C TYR A 235 42.14 -22.10 28.02
N SER A 236 43.03 -23.06 27.74
CA SER A 236 43.21 -24.24 28.58
C SER A 236 44.13 -23.96 29.78
N ASN A 237 43.86 -24.60 30.91
CA ASN A 237 44.67 -24.50 32.13
C ASN A 237 46.13 -24.93 31.89
N ASN A 238 47.07 -24.36 32.64
CA ASN A 238 48.51 -24.65 32.59
C ASN A 238 49.16 -24.44 31.20
N LEU A 239 48.67 -23.48 30.42
CA LEU A 239 49.35 -23.04 29.20
C LEU A 239 50.48 -22.04 29.52
N THR A 240 51.64 -22.23 28.89
CA THR A 240 52.75 -21.27 28.93
C THR A 240 53.13 -20.93 27.50
N CYS A 241 52.76 -19.73 27.04
CA CYS A 241 52.97 -19.27 25.67
C CYS A 241 53.98 -18.13 25.62
N HIS A 242 54.86 -18.13 24.62
CA HIS A 242 55.91 -17.12 24.45
C HIS A 242 55.93 -16.60 23.00
N TRP A 243 55.66 -15.31 22.82
CA TRP A 243 55.71 -14.65 21.52
C TRP A 243 56.89 -13.68 21.48
N VAL A 244 57.68 -13.73 20.40
CA VAL A 244 58.80 -12.80 20.15
C VAL A 244 58.46 -11.97 18.92
N LEU A 245 58.55 -10.65 19.06
CA LEU A 245 58.14 -9.69 18.04
C LEU A 245 59.36 -8.85 17.63
N GLU A 246 59.64 -8.78 16.33
CA GLU A 246 60.79 -8.10 15.76
C GLU A 246 60.29 -7.14 14.67
N ALA A 247 60.29 -5.84 14.97
CA ALA A 247 60.00 -4.79 14.01
C ALA A 247 61.10 -4.69 12.92
N PRO A 248 60.80 -4.07 11.76
CA PRO A 248 61.83 -3.67 10.80
C PRO A 248 62.87 -2.72 11.43
N GLU A 249 64.08 -2.68 10.85
CA GLU A 249 65.14 -1.78 11.32
C GLU A 249 64.68 -0.31 11.31
N GLY A 250 65.08 0.45 12.34
CA GLY A 250 64.66 1.85 12.52
C GLY A 250 63.24 2.07 13.05
N HIS A 251 62.46 1.02 13.31
CA HIS A 251 61.09 1.11 13.82
C HIS A 251 60.98 0.68 15.29
N GLN A 252 59.92 1.15 15.96
CA GLN A 252 59.54 0.77 17.33
C GLN A 252 58.20 0.03 17.29
N LEU A 253 58.00 -0.97 18.16
CA LEU A 253 56.72 -1.66 18.31
C LEU A 253 55.82 -0.87 19.26
N HIS A 254 54.64 -0.47 18.78
CA HIS A 254 53.49 -0.27 19.65
C HIS A 254 52.80 -1.63 19.87
N ILE A 255 52.48 -1.98 21.12
CA ILE A 255 51.81 -3.24 21.46
C ILE A 255 50.54 -2.93 22.23
N HIS A 256 49.42 -3.49 21.78
CA HIS A 256 48.12 -3.22 22.33
C HIS A 256 47.34 -4.48 22.75
N PHE A 257 46.46 -4.31 23.73
CA PHE A 257 45.59 -5.29 24.35
C PHE A 257 44.13 -5.21 23.87
N GLU A 258 43.80 -5.87 22.76
CA GLU A 258 42.44 -5.83 22.19
C GLU A 258 41.34 -6.34 23.15
N LYS A 259 41.66 -7.40 23.90
CA LYS A 259 40.82 -7.97 24.96
C LYS A 259 41.70 -8.78 25.90
N VAL A 260 41.67 -8.48 27.20
CA VAL A 260 42.33 -9.27 28.24
C VAL A 260 41.28 -9.81 29.20
N ALA A 261 41.34 -11.11 29.44
CA ALA A 261 40.63 -11.79 30.50
C ALA A 261 41.55 -12.91 31.00
N LEU A 262 42.11 -12.73 32.19
CA LEU A 262 42.96 -13.71 32.88
C LEU A 262 42.18 -14.28 34.06
N ALA A 263 42.53 -15.48 34.54
CA ALA A 263 42.08 -15.92 35.84
C ALA A 263 42.76 -15.08 36.93
N GLU A 264 41.96 -14.40 37.76
CA GLU A 264 42.45 -13.67 38.93
C GLU A 264 43.24 -14.60 39.86
N ASP A 265 44.31 -14.08 40.45
CA ASP A 265 45.33 -14.78 41.25
C ASP A 265 46.12 -15.92 40.57
N ASP A 266 45.53 -16.69 39.64
CA ASP A 266 46.16 -17.89 39.03
C ASP A 266 47.03 -17.61 37.78
N ASP A 267 46.64 -16.67 36.91
CA ASP A 267 47.32 -16.41 35.62
C ASP A 267 48.14 -15.10 35.61
N ARG A 268 49.28 -15.09 34.89
CA ARG A 268 50.20 -13.94 34.83
C ARG A 268 50.69 -13.62 33.42
N TRP A 269 50.43 -12.40 32.95
CA TRP A 269 50.94 -11.85 31.70
C TRP A 269 52.18 -10.97 31.92
N ARG A 270 53.18 -11.08 31.04
CA ARG A 270 54.43 -10.30 31.10
C ARG A 270 54.92 -9.88 29.73
N MET A 271 55.43 -8.66 29.62
CA MET A 271 56.12 -8.12 28.44
C MET A 271 57.54 -7.71 28.82
N HIS A 272 58.50 -7.97 27.92
CA HIS A 272 59.92 -7.72 28.15
C HIS A 272 60.53 -6.95 26.96
N ASN A 273 61.39 -5.97 27.23
CA ASN A 273 62.08 -5.21 26.18
C ASN A 273 63.33 -5.96 25.70
N GLY A 274 63.12 -6.96 24.85
CA GLY A 274 64.20 -7.76 24.27
C GLY A 274 63.69 -9.01 23.55
N ASN A 275 64.62 -9.87 23.13
CA ASN A 275 64.32 -11.09 22.38
C ASN A 275 64.23 -12.36 23.24
N ASN A 276 64.17 -12.21 24.57
CA ASN A 276 64.18 -13.30 25.55
C ASN A 276 63.44 -12.90 26.84
N ILE A 277 63.03 -13.89 27.63
CA ILE A 277 62.25 -13.71 28.87
C ILE A 277 63.07 -13.14 30.05
N ASP A 278 64.40 -13.14 29.93
CA ASP A 278 65.32 -12.58 30.94
C ASP A 278 65.62 -11.08 30.70
N SER A 279 65.06 -10.50 29.63
CA SER A 279 65.17 -9.09 29.28
C SER A 279 64.34 -8.20 30.24
N PRO A 280 64.64 -6.89 30.37
CA PRO A 280 63.96 -6.02 31.33
C PRO A 280 62.43 -6.02 31.12
N PRO A 281 61.62 -6.24 32.18
CA PRO A 281 60.18 -6.19 32.06
C PRO A 281 59.71 -4.76 31.74
N VAL A 282 58.67 -4.67 30.92
CA VAL A 282 57.96 -3.43 30.54
C VAL A 282 56.56 -3.40 31.16
N TYR A 283 55.94 -4.58 31.29
CA TYR A 283 54.64 -4.77 31.91
C TYR A 283 54.60 -6.12 32.61
N ASP A 284 53.99 -6.19 33.79
CA ASP A 284 53.75 -7.41 34.54
C ASP A 284 52.39 -7.34 35.23
N SER A 285 51.49 -8.29 34.96
CA SER A 285 50.11 -8.24 35.46
C SER A 285 49.96 -8.44 36.97
N TYR A 286 51.05 -8.76 37.68
CA TYR A 286 51.07 -8.82 39.15
C TYR A 286 51.64 -7.54 39.80
N GLU A 287 52.20 -6.61 39.02
CA GLU A 287 52.81 -5.37 39.51
C GLU A 287 51.98 -4.12 39.15
N VAL A 288 50.83 -4.30 38.48
CA VAL A 288 49.93 -3.24 38.00
C VAL A 288 48.53 -3.44 38.56
N GLU A 289 47.89 -2.37 39.03
CA GLU A 289 46.59 -2.39 39.74
C GLU A 289 45.38 -2.74 38.84
N TYR A 290 45.52 -2.58 37.51
CA TYR A 290 44.48 -2.88 36.53
C TYR A 290 45.04 -3.56 35.27
N LEU A 291 44.25 -4.46 34.69
CA LEU A 291 44.54 -5.04 33.37
C LEU A 291 44.14 -4.04 32.25
N PRO A 292 44.96 -3.89 31.19
CA PRO A 292 44.60 -3.11 30.01
C PRO A 292 43.56 -3.87 29.17
N ASN A 293 42.38 -3.26 28.96
CA ASN A 293 41.20 -4.03 28.59
C ASN A 293 40.79 -4.02 27.10
N GLU A 294 40.97 -2.95 26.31
CA GLU A 294 40.44 -2.91 24.93
C GLU A 294 41.21 -2.14 23.84
N GLY A 295 41.15 -2.69 22.61
CA GLY A 295 41.32 -2.16 21.22
C GLY A 295 42.48 -1.21 20.84
N VAL A 296 43.40 -1.51 19.88
CA VAL A 296 43.66 -2.77 19.13
C VAL A 296 45.13 -2.86 18.58
N LEU A 297 45.62 -4.08 18.31
CA LEU A 297 46.76 -4.48 17.43
C LEU A 297 48.22 -4.03 17.73
N THR A 298 49.18 -4.83 17.21
CA THR A 298 50.62 -4.52 17.24
C THR A 298 51.05 -3.88 15.91
N MET A 299 51.75 -2.75 15.96
CA MET A 299 52.22 -2.03 14.77
C MET A 299 53.64 -1.48 14.95
N SER A 300 54.44 -1.43 13.88
CA SER A 300 55.77 -0.80 13.92
C SER A 300 55.78 0.60 13.31
N PHE A 301 56.10 1.62 14.09
CA PHE A 301 56.18 3.01 13.66
C PHE A 301 57.65 3.49 13.56
N ALA A 302 57.91 4.50 12.72
CA ALA A 302 59.26 5.00 12.50
C ALA A 302 59.78 5.78 13.73
N LYS A 303 61.01 5.49 14.15
CA LYS A 303 61.61 6.14 15.32
C LYS A 303 61.75 7.66 15.13
N GLY A 304 61.11 8.43 16.02
CA GLY A 304 61.09 9.90 15.96
C GLY A 304 59.74 10.51 15.57
N MET A 305 58.71 9.68 15.41
CA MET A 305 57.30 10.06 15.27
C MET A 305 56.49 9.45 16.43
N CYS A 306 55.28 9.93 16.69
CA CYS A 306 54.32 9.18 17.49
C CYS A 306 53.80 7.95 16.70
N TYR A 307 53.18 7.00 17.40
CA TYR A 307 52.49 5.89 16.74
C TYR A 307 51.14 6.36 16.19
N GLU A 308 50.69 5.74 15.09
CA GLU A 308 49.36 5.98 14.53
C GLU A 308 48.27 5.54 15.53
N PRO A 309 47.37 6.45 15.98
CA PRO A 309 46.36 6.13 16.99
C PRO A 309 45.28 5.17 16.48
N PHE A 310 44.41 4.73 17.40
CA PHE A 310 43.29 3.86 17.07
C PHE A 310 42.07 4.12 17.95
N VAL A 311 40.87 3.83 17.41
CA VAL A 311 39.61 3.75 18.16
C VAL A 311 38.79 2.55 17.66
N LYS A 312 38.28 1.71 18.59
CA LYS A 312 37.41 0.55 18.28
C LYS A 312 36.01 1.09 18.00
N TYR A 313 35.37 0.71 16.89
CA TYR A 313 34.04 1.21 16.51
C TYR A 313 33.97 2.73 16.40
N GLY A 314 34.92 3.30 15.66
CA GLY A 314 35.01 4.72 15.39
C GLY A 314 36.06 5.03 14.32
N ASN A 315 36.27 6.32 14.10
CA ASN A 315 37.21 6.86 13.13
C ASN A 315 37.90 8.11 13.69
N PHE A 316 39.07 8.45 13.17
CA PHE A 316 39.82 9.64 13.59
C PHE A 316 40.28 10.49 12.40
N SER A 317 40.58 11.75 12.64
CA SER A 317 41.23 12.64 11.68
C SER A 317 42.52 13.22 12.27
N SER A 318 43.57 13.37 11.45
CA SER A 318 44.88 13.86 11.87
C SER A 318 45.25 15.14 11.11
N SER A 319 45.88 16.09 11.81
CA SER A 319 46.48 17.28 11.18
C SER A 319 47.72 16.96 10.36
N ASP A 320 48.38 15.82 10.62
CA ASP A 320 49.58 15.36 9.92
C ASP A 320 49.57 13.82 9.80
N SER A 321 49.51 13.31 8.57
CA SER A 321 49.52 11.87 8.27
C SER A 321 50.85 11.16 8.55
N THR A 322 51.86 11.89 9.03
CA THR A 322 53.15 11.32 9.48
C THR A 322 53.26 11.20 11.00
N TYR A 323 52.30 11.75 11.76
CA TYR A 323 52.24 11.73 13.22
C TYR A 323 53.50 12.30 13.90
N GLY A 324 54.05 13.38 13.34
CA GLY A 324 55.20 14.10 13.91
C GLY A 324 54.85 14.91 15.16
N VAL A 325 55.88 15.42 15.86
CA VAL A 325 55.69 16.26 17.06
C VAL A 325 54.95 17.55 16.68
N GLY A 326 53.84 17.83 17.36
CA GLY A 326 52.87 18.89 17.03
C GLY A 326 51.73 18.43 16.11
N ALA A 327 51.65 17.14 15.75
CA ALA A 327 50.46 16.56 15.13
C ALA A 327 49.33 16.44 16.15
N VAL A 328 48.10 16.78 15.74
CA VAL A 328 46.88 16.69 16.53
C VAL A 328 45.93 15.68 15.88
N VAL A 329 45.30 14.83 16.68
CA VAL A 329 44.32 13.82 16.24
C VAL A 329 43.01 13.99 16.99
N GLU A 330 41.90 13.99 16.26
CA GLU A 330 40.53 14.13 16.78
C GLU A 330 39.71 12.86 16.47
N PHE A 331 38.99 12.34 17.48
CA PHE A 331 38.26 11.07 17.43
C PHE A 331 36.75 11.22 17.32
N SER A 332 36.11 10.24 16.69
CA SER A 332 34.67 10.13 16.49
C SER A 332 34.24 8.66 16.55
N CYS A 333 33.02 8.39 16.99
CA CYS A 333 32.47 7.03 17.06
C CYS A 333 31.60 6.67 15.87
N ASP A 334 31.48 5.36 15.60
CA ASP A 334 30.49 4.83 14.67
C ASP A 334 29.07 5.01 15.23
N PRO A 335 28.03 5.13 14.39
CA PRO A 335 26.64 5.31 14.85
C PRO A 335 26.18 4.23 15.84
N GLY A 336 25.70 4.67 17.00
CA GLY A 336 25.28 3.80 18.11
C GLY A 336 26.35 3.53 19.17
N TYR A 337 27.59 4.01 18.98
CA TYR A 337 28.66 4.00 19.99
C TYR A 337 28.92 5.42 20.51
N THR A 338 29.32 5.52 21.77
CA THR A 338 29.62 6.80 22.44
C THR A 338 31.06 6.83 22.95
N LEU A 339 31.66 8.02 23.02
CA LEU A 339 33.03 8.26 23.47
C LEU A 339 33.13 8.08 24.99
N GLU A 340 33.77 7.00 25.42
CA GLU A 340 34.08 6.70 26.82
C GLU A 340 35.60 6.73 27.05
N GLN A 341 36.02 6.99 28.30
CA GLN A 341 37.37 6.68 28.79
C GLN A 341 38.56 7.15 27.92
N GLY A 342 38.74 8.46 27.72
CA GLY A 342 39.93 9.04 27.07
C GLY A 342 39.74 10.51 26.70
N SER A 343 40.68 11.09 25.93
CA SER A 343 40.49 12.42 25.34
C SER A 343 39.98 12.32 23.91
N VAL A 344 39.02 13.18 23.55
CA VAL A 344 38.50 13.31 22.18
C VAL A 344 39.54 13.91 21.22
N VAL A 345 40.55 14.61 21.76
CA VAL A 345 41.64 15.22 20.99
C VAL A 345 42.99 15.01 21.69
N ILE A 346 43.99 14.50 20.97
CA ILE A 346 45.36 14.27 21.46
C ILE A 346 46.40 14.98 20.60
N GLU A 347 47.54 15.34 21.19
CA GLU A 347 48.69 16.00 20.55
C GLU A 347 49.97 15.17 20.74
N CYS A 348 50.75 15.00 19.68
CA CYS A 348 52.05 14.33 19.72
C CYS A 348 53.11 15.27 20.30
N VAL A 349 53.59 14.98 21.51
CA VAL A 349 54.51 15.83 22.29
C VAL A 349 55.87 15.16 22.52
N ASP A 350 56.83 15.93 23.05
CA ASP A 350 58.25 15.58 23.28
C ASP A 350 59.09 15.36 22.00
N SER A 351 60.13 16.18 21.82
CA SER A 351 61.05 16.11 20.67
C SER A 351 62.22 15.14 20.83
N GLN A 352 62.39 14.53 22.00
CA GLN A 352 63.42 13.51 22.27
C GLN A 352 62.83 12.10 22.33
N ASN A 353 61.61 11.96 22.85
CA ASN A 353 60.84 10.71 22.85
C ASN A 353 59.36 10.99 22.52
N PRO A 354 59.00 11.11 21.23
CA PRO A 354 57.64 11.44 20.81
C PRO A 354 56.59 10.47 21.37
N GLN A 355 55.55 11.03 21.97
CA GLN A 355 54.45 10.32 22.62
C GLN A 355 53.20 11.20 22.64
N TRP A 356 52.01 10.59 22.64
CA TRP A 356 50.76 11.34 22.81
C TRP A 356 50.65 11.91 24.23
N ASN A 357 50.07 13.11 24.36
CA ASN A 357 49.92 13.82 25.63
C ASN A 357 48.89 13.17 26.57
N GLU A 358 47.83 12.58 26.01
CA GLU A 358 46.74 11.88 26.69
C GLU A 358 46.38 10.59 25.92
N THR A 359 45.55 9.73 26.52
CA THR A 359 45.13 8.45 25.93
C THR A 359 43.93 8.60 25.00
N GLU A 360 43.88 7.76 23.97
CA GLU A 360 42.75 7.61 23.06
C GLU A 360 41.44 7.25 23.79
N PRO A 361 40.26 7.61 23.23
CA PRO A 361 38.96 7.25 23.77
C PRO A 361 38.50 5.88 23.26
N ALA A 362 37.75 5.16 24.09
CA ALA A 362 37.09 3.92 23.72
C ALA A 362 35.63 4.18 23.31
N CYS A 363 35.28 3.95 22.04
CA CYS A 363 33.87 3.98 21.64
C CYS A 363 33.14 2.71 22.09
N ARG A 364 32.06 2.85 22.87
CA ARG A 364 31.25 1.72 23.37
C ARG A 364 29.75 1.92 23.17
N ALA A 365 29.04 0.81 22.97
CA ALA A 365 27.59 0.74 23.04
C ALA A 365 27.17 0.78 24.53
N VAL A 366 26.73 1.95 25.00
CA VAL A 366 26.40 2.20 26.41
C VAL A 366 24.97 1.80 26.77
N CYS A 367 24.77 1.45 28.03
CA CYS A 367 23.46 1.18 28.62
C CYS A 367 22.76 2.51 28.96
N SER A 368 21.66 2.80 28.25
CA SER A 368 20.87 4.04 28.34
C SER A 368 21.44 5.26 27.61
N GLY A 369 20.58 6.24 27.29
CA GLY A 369 20.95 7.52 26.66
C GLY A 369 19.74 8.33 26.18
N GLU A 370 19.97 9.57 25.79
CA GLU A 370 18.97 10.45 25.14
C GLU A 370 19.48 10.82 23.75
N ILE A 371 18.64 10.72 22.72
CA ILE A 371 19.04 10.90 21.32
C ILE A 371 18.06 11.85 20.62
N THR A 372 18.58 12.93 20.04
CA THR A 372 17.80 13.96 19.33
C THR A 372 18.14 14.08 17.84
N ASP A 373 18.80 13.08 17.27
CA ASP A 373 19.18 13.03 15.86
C ASP A 373 18.01 12.60 14.97
N SER A 374 17.98 13.06 13.73
CA SER A 374 16.95 12.66 12.75
C SER A 374 17.08 11.20 12.27
N ALA A 375 18.24 10.57 12.47
CA ALA A 375 18.44 9.14 12.25
C ALA A 375 19.65 8.63 13.02
N GLY A 376 19.64 7.35 13.41
CA GLY A 376 20.74 6.76 14.17
C GLY A 376 20.57 5.27 14.42
N VAL A 377 21.27 4.77 15.44
CA VAL A 377 21.28 3.35 15.83
C VAL A 377 21.26 3.23 17.34
N VAL A 378 20.39 2.37 17.87
CA VAL A 378 20.45 1.89 19.26
C VAL A 378 20.94 0.46 19.25
N LEU A 379 21.99 0.21 20.03
CA LEU A 379 22.68 -1.06 20.16
C LEU A 379 22.44 -1.64 21.56
N SER A 380 22.46 -2.97 21.71
CA SER A 380 22.53 -3.57 23.05
C SER A 380 23.84 -3.19 23.74
N PRO A 381 23.87 -3.10 25.09
CA PRO A 381 25.10 -2.81 25.83
C PRO A 381 26.23 -3.77 25.46
N ASN A 382 27.44 -3.25 25.31
CA ASN A 382 28.63 -3.98 24.86
C ASN A 382 28.54 -4.62 23.45
N TRP A 383 27.53 -4.32 22.62
CA TRP A 383 27.47 -4.85 21.24
C TRP A 383 28.76 -4.52 20.47
N PRO A 384 29.30 -5.43 19.64
CA PRO A 384 28.81 -6.76 19.25
C PRO A 384 29.21 -7.92 20.19
N GLU A 385 29.93 -7.65 21.29
CA GLU A 385 30.00 -8.58 22.41
C GLU A 385 28.62 -8.76 23.09
N ALA A 386 28.51 -9.72 24.01
CA ALA A 386 27.25 -9.98 24.71
C ALA A 386 27.03 -8.96 25.85
N TYR A 387 25.77 -8.55 26.02
CA TYR A 387 25.33 -7.71 27.14
C TYR A 387 25.45 -8.42 28.50
N ASP A 388 25.54 -7.65 29.57
CA ASP A 388 25.63 -8.19 30.93
C ASP A 388 24.25 -8.58 31.49
N LYS A 389 24.25 -9.45 32.49
CA LYS A 389 23.05 -9.94 33.20
C LYS A 389 22.57 -8.94 34.26
N GLY A 390 21.26 -8.81 34.45
CA GLY A 390 20.68 -7.91 35.44
C GLY A 390 20.82 -6.42 35.09
N GLN A 391 20.98 -6.09 33.81
CA GLN A 391 20.94 -4.71 33.31
C GLN A 391 19.47 -4.26 33.15
N ASP A 392 19.23 -2.97 33.36
CA ASP A 392 18.01 -2.26 33.01
C ASP A 392 18.45 -0.95 32.33
N CYS A 393 18.23 -0.85 31.02
CA CYS A 393 18.76 0.22 30.16
C CYS A 393 17.61 0.92 29.43
N ILE A 394 17.61 2.25 29.39
CA ILE A 394 16.52 3.07 28.84
C ILE A 394 17.10 4.08 27.85
N TRP A 395 16.67 4.02 26.59
CA TRP A 395 17.00 5.03 25.59
C TRP A 395 15.76 5.83 25.21
N GLY A 396 15.82 7.15 25.39
CA GLY A 396 14.87 8.09 24.82
C GLY A 396 15.34 8.51 23.42
N ILE A 397 14.40 8.62 22.48
CA ILE A 397 14.65 9.17 21.14
C ILE A 397 13.55 10.18 20.83
N HIS A 398 13.95 11.39 20.44
CA HIS A 398 13.07 12.52 20.13
C HIS A 398 13.42 13.10 18.75
N VAL A 399 12.42 13.31 17.89
CA VAL A 399 12.57 14.00 16.59
C VAL A 399 11.64 15.23 16.49
N GLU A 400 11.65 15.95 15.37
CA GLU A 400 10.79 17.13 15.18
C GLU A 400 9.29 16.80 15.40
N GLU A 401 8.54 17.69 16.07
CA GLU A 401 7.15 17.46 16.54
C GLU A 401 6.13 17.05 15.44
N ASP A 402 6.39 17.37 14.18
CA ASP A 402 5.55 17.03 13.02
C ASP A 402 5.92 15.68 12.36
N LYS A 403 6.92 14.98 12.89
CA LYS A 403 7.42 13.69 12.38
C LYS A 403 6.91 12.53 13.26
N ARG A 404 7.37 11.34 12.91
CA ARG A 404 7.32 10.13 13.73
C ARG A 404 8.58 9.29 13.46
N ILE A 405 8.85 8.29 14.29
CA ILE A 405 10.05 7.46 14.17
C ILE A 405 9.68 6.11 13.54
N MET A 406 10.40 5.73 12.48
CA MET A 406 10.46 4.35 12.00
C MET A 406 11.62 3.63 12.69
N LEU A 407 11.33 2.55 13.39
CA LEU A 407 12.32 1.64 13.95
C LEU A 407 12.49 0.43 13.00
N ASP A 408 13.74 0.12 12.65
CA ASP A 408 14.15 -1.02 11.83
C ASP A 408 15.02 -1.96 12.68
N ILE A 409 14.37 -2.98 13.24
CA ILE A 409 14.99 -3.98 14.12
C ILE A 409 15.65 -5.02 13.22
N GLN A 410 16.93 -4.82 12.92
CA GLN A 410 17.69 -5.68 11.99
C GLN A 410 18.21 -6.94 12.67
N VAL A 411 18.62 -6.84 13.94
CA VAL A 411 19.04 -7.98 14.76
C VAL A 411 18.27 -7.97 16.07
N LEU A 412 17.72 -9.14 16.43
CA LEU A 412 17.18 -9.41 17.77
C LEU A 412 17.52 -10.85 18.18
N HIS A 413 18.52 -10.99 19.04
CA HIS A 413 19.07 -12.26 19.54
C HIS A 413 19.15 -12.22 21.08
N LEU A 414 17.99 -12.14 21.74
CA LEU A 414 17.89 -12.07 23.20
C LEU A 414 17.80 -13.45 23.85
N GLY A 415 18.02 -13.49 25.17
CA GLY A 415 17.63 -14.61 26.00
C GLY A 415 16.11 -14.83 26.02
N LYS A 416 15.70 -15.96 26.59
CA LYS A 416 14.27 -16.31 26.71
C LYS A 416 13.55 -15.51 27.80
N ASN A 417 14.30 -15.03 28.78
CA ASN A 417 13.81 -14.29 29.94
C ASN A 417 14.12 -12.79 29.84
N ASP A 418 14.99 -12.39 28.90
CA ASP A 418 15.36 -10.99 28.67
C ASP A 418 14.31 -10.30 27.79
N LEU A 419 14.17 -8.99 27.95
CA LEU A 419 13.01 -8.25 27.46
C LEU A 419 13.44 -6.93 26.83
N LEU A 420 13.07 -6.72 25.57
CA LEU A 420 13.18 -5.43 24.89
C LEU A 420 11.76 -4.91 24.62
N THR A 421 11.44 -3.75 25.18
CA THR A 421 10.11 -3.12 25.11
C THR A 421 10.22 -1.74 24.48
N PHE A 422 9.30 -1.43 23.56
CA PHE A 422 9.23 -0.16 22.85
C PHE A 422 7.94 0.56 23.26
N TYR A 423 8.05 1.80 23.73
CA TYR A 423 6.96 2.63 24.25
C TYR A 423 6.76 3.85 23.34
N ASP A 424 5.53 4.06 22.89
CA ASP A 424 5.10 5.13 21.97
C ASP A 424 4.96 6.48 22.71
N GLY A 425 6.09 7.02 23.18
CA GLY A 425 6.16 8.27 23.93
C GLY A 425 7.48 8.47 24.68
N ASP A 426 7.53 9.56 25.44
CA ASP A 426 8.67 10.07 26.22
C ASP A 426 8.90 9.38 27.57
N ASP A 427 8.04 8.44 27.97
CA ASP A 427 8.20 7.69 29.22
C ASP A 427 7.79 6.20 29.15
N LEU A 428 8.05 5.49 30.25
CA LEU A 428 7.71 4.07 30.45
C LEU A 428 6.22 3.83 30.81
N THR A 429 5.38 4.86 30.81
CA THR A 429 3.92 4.79 31.03
C THR A 429 3.12 4.90 29.72
N ALA A 430 3.76 5.35 28.64
CA ALA A 430 3.22 5.39 27.30
C ALA A 430 2.82 4.01 26.72
N ASN A 431 2.12 4.00 25.58
CA ASN A 431 1.59 2.77 24.99
C ASN A 431 2.69 1.86 24.44
N ILE A 432 2.68 0.57 24.80
CA ILE A 432 3.68 -0.38 24.29
C ILE A 432 3.40 -0.70 22.81
N LEU A 433 4.31 -0.29 21.92
CA LEU A 433 4.32 -0.68 20.49
C LEU A 433 4.60 -2.17 20.31
N GLY A 434 5.48 -2.71 21.15
CA GLY A 434 5.87 -4.10 21.12
C GLY A 434 6.82 -4.48 22.25
N GLN A 435 6.76 -5.74 22.65
CA GLN A 435 7.61 -6.33 23.66
C GLN A 435 8.12 -7.69 23.17
N TYR A 436 9.44 -7.90 23.28
CA TYR A 436 10.12 -8.98 22.58
C TYR A 436 11.19 -9.65 23.46
N SER A 437 11.27 -10.97 23.31
CA SER A 437 12.32 -11.83 23.87
C SER A 437 12.73 -12.90 22.86
N GLY A 438 13.83 -13.59 23.13
CA GLY A 438 14.38 -14.62 22.26
C GLY A 438 14.96 -14.11 20.94
N LYS A 439 15.04 -15.00 19.94
CA LYS A 439 15.47 -14.69 18.57
C LYS A 439 14.29 -14.40 17.65
N ARG A 440 14.37 -13.32 16.87
CA ARG A 440 13.40 -12.98 15.80
C ARG A 440 14.12 -12.66 14.48
N PRO A 441 13.43 -12.81 13.32
CA PRO A 441 13.90 -12.22 12.06
C PRO A 441 13.76 -10.68 12.10
N HIS A 442 14.28 -10.00 11.08
CA HIS A 442 14.10 -8.54 10.94
C HIS A 442 12.62 -8.13 10.90
N PHE A 443 12.30 -6.96 11.47
CA PHE A 443 10.98 -6.34 11.40
C PHE A 443 11.04 -4.83 11.64
N LYS A 444 9.95 -4.13 11.33
CA LYS A 444 9.83 -2.69 11.51
C LYS A 444 8.67 -2.32 12.45
N LEU A 445 8.83 -1.23 13.17
CA LEU A 445 7.79 -0.54 13.94
C LEU A 445 7.71 0.92 13.50
N TYR A 446 6.58 1.55 13.75
CA TYR A 446 6.37 2.99 13.56
C TYR A 446 5.69 3.52 14.82
N THR A 447 6.16 4.65 15.34
CA THR A 447 5.49 5.38 16.43
C THR A 447 4.24 6.09 15.91
N SER A 448 3.38 6.53 16.83
CA SER A 448 2.38 7.57 16.56
C SER A 448 2.86 8.97 16.93
N MET A 449 3.89 9.11 17.78
CA MET A 449 4.44 10.41 18.22
C MET A 449 5.89 10.62 17.75
N ALA A 450 6.42 11.82 18.00
CA ALA A 450 7.81 12.18 17.71
C ALA A 450 8.81 11.58 18.72
N ASP A 451 8.29 11.02 19.82
CA ASP A 451 9.04 10.45 20.92
C ASP A 451 8.90 8.92 20.96
N VAL A 452 9.97 8.21 21.31
CA VAL A 452 9.91 6.77 21.63
C VAL A 452 10.92 6.42 22.72
N THR A 453 10.45 5.68 23.72
CA THR A 453 11.29 5.15 24.81
C THR A 453 11.52 3.67 24.58
N ILE A 454 12.78 3.24 24.65
CA ILE A 454 13.21 1.85 24.46
C ILE A 454 13.78 1.34 25.78
N GLN A 455 13.18 0.32 26.38
CA GLN A 455 13.68 -0.30 27.60
C GLN A 455 14.20 -1.72 27.32
N PHE A 456 15.42 -2.01 27.77
CA PHE A 456 16.01 -3.34 27.75
C PHE A 456 16.30 -3.84 29.17
N GLN A 457 15.78 -5.04 29.51
CA GLN A 457 15.99 -5.69 30.79
C GLN A 457 16.57 -7.11 30.58
N SER A 458 17.68 -7.43 31.24
CA SER A 458 18.31 -8.77 31.18
C SER A 458 18.17 -9.55 32.50
N ASP A 459 17.93 -10.84 32.42
CA ASP A 459 17.70 -11.73 33.57
C ASP A 459 19.00 -11.99 34.35
N PRO A 460 19.10 -11.62 35.65
CA PRO A 460 20.27 -11.90 36.49
C PRO A 460 20.69 -13.37 36.58
N ALA A 461 19.79 -14.32 36.26
CA ALA A 461 20.04 -15.75 36.29
C ALA A 461 20.46 -16.35 34.93
N THR A 462 20.27 -15.65 33.81
CA THR A 462 20.55 -16.17 32.47
C THR A 462 21.88 -15.63 31.94
N ASN A 463 22.88 -16.51 31.80
CA ASN A 463 24.13 -16.14 31.13
C ASN A 463 24.00 -16.34 29.61
N ILE A 464 24.43 -15.35 28.83
CA ILE A 464 24.46 -15.39 27.36
C ILE A 464 25.90 -15.26 26.88
N TYR A 465 26.26 -16.12 25.92
CA TYR A 465 27.63 -16.25 25.44
C TYR A 465 27.64 -16.29 23.92
N GLY A 466 28.47 -15.45 23.31
CA GLY A 466 28.72 -15.41 21.87
C GLY A 466 28.57 -14.01 21.29
N TYR A 467 29.37 -13.73 20.28
CA TYR A 467 29.37 -12.50 19.49
C TYR A 467 28.07 -12.38 18.68
N ASN A 468 27.60 -11.16 18.45
CA ASN A 468 26.33 -10.83 17.80
C ASN A 468 25.07 -11.35 18.53
N ASN A 469 25.11 -11.55 19.86
CA ASN A 469 23.92 -11.79 20.69
C ASN A 469 23.56 -10.49 21.43
N GLY A 470 22.34 -10.00 21.24
CA GLY A 470 22.00 -8.60 21.50
C GLY A 470 20.94 -8.09 20.53
N PHE A 471 20.93 -6.77 20.31
CA PHE A 471 20.04 -6.14 19.34
C PHE A 471 20.71 -4.99 18.60
N VAL A 472 20.22 -4.75 17.38
CA VAL A 472 20.57 -3.60 16.54
C VAL A 472 19.27 -3.02 16.00
N VAL A 473 18.94 -1.80 16.44
CA VAL A 473 17.76 -1.05 16.01
C VAL A 473 18.23 0.20 15.30
N HIS A 474 18.10 0.25 13.98
CA HIS A 474 18.23 1.51 13.26
C HIS A 474 16.95 2.31 13.45
N PHE A 475 17.05 3.63 13.60
CA PHE A 475 15.89 4.51 13.65
C PHE A 475 16.05 5.66 12.65
N PHE A 476 14.92 6.13 12.14
CA PHE A 476 14.84 7.23 11.19
C PHE A 476 13.59 8.05 11.46
N GLU A 477 13.69 9.37 11.40
CA GLU A 477 12.54 10.23 11.19
C GLU A 477 11.84 9.81 9.89
N VAL A 478 10.52 9.79 9.93
CA VAL A 478 9.68 9.73 8.74
C VAL A 478 8.56 10.76 8.89
N PRO A 479 8.05 11.34 7.80
CA PRO A 479 6.87 12.21 7.89
C PRO A 479 5.74 11.44 8.58
N ARG A 480 4.98 12.15 9.42
CA ARG A 480 3.82 11.62 10.12
C ARG A 480 2.69 11.38 9.12
N ASN A 481 2.76 10.23 8.44
CA ASN A 481 1.86 9.84 7.37
C ASN A 481 0.50 9.40 7.93
N ASP A 482 -0.20 10.34 8.58
CA ASP A 482 -1.60 10.22 9.01
C ASP A 482 -2.58 10.40 7.83
N THR A 483 -2.02 10.54 6.62
CA THR A 483 -2.66 10.97 5.38
C THR A 483 -2.84 9.78 4.43
N CYS A 484 -4.06 9.60 3.91
CA CYS A 484 -4.30 8.62 2.86
C CYS A 484 -3.66 9.03 1.53
N SER A 485 -3.32 8.05 0.70
CA SER A 485 -2.68 8.29 -0.61
C SER A 485 -3.54 9.18 -1.53
N GLU A 486 -2.92 10.09 -2.29
CA GLU A 486 -3.70 10.98 -3.15
C GLU A 486 -4.41 10.21 -4.29
N LEU A 487 -5.73 10.34 -4.35
CA LEU A 487 -6.55 9.77 -5.42
C LEU A 487 -6.51 10.62 -6.70
N PRO A 488 -6.47 9.99 -7.90
CA PRO A 488 -6.47 10.69 -9.17
C PRO A 488 -7.78 11.44 -9.47
N GLU A 489 -7.68 12.44 -10.35
CA GLU A 489 -8.83 13.05 -11.01
C GLU A 489 -9.51 12.07 -11.99
N ILE A 490 -10.82 12.19 -12.15
CA ILE A 490 -11.62 11.31 -13.02
C ILE A 490 -12.00 12.00 -14.34
N THR A 491 -11.97 11.24 -15.43
CA THR A 491 -12.36 11.77 -16.74
C THR A 491 -13.85 12.09 -16.79
N ASN A 492 -14.18 13.27 -17.33
CA ASN A 492 -15.54 13.81 -17.37
C ASN A 492 -16.21 13.99 -15.99
N GLY A 493 -15.41 14.24 -14.95
CA GLY A 493 -15.86 14.62 -13.62
C GLY A 493 -14.81 15.45 -12.88
N TRP A 494 -15.00 15.59 -11.57
CA TRP A 494 -14.12 16.31 -10.65
C TRP A 494 -14.24 15.73 -9.23
N LYS A 495 -13.19 15.88 -8.41
CA LYS A 495 -13.21 15.58 -6.96
C LYS A 495 -13.30 16.84 -6.10
N SER A 496 -13.81 16.70 -4.89
CA SER A 496 -13.66 17.66 -3.80
C SER A 496 -13.25 16.94 -2.52
N THR A 497 -12.43 17.57 -1.69
CA THR A 497 -11.91 17.00 -0.44
C THR A 497 -12.44 17.80 0.76
N SER A 498 -12.77 17.13 1.87
CA SER A 498 -13.24 17.81 3.09
C SER A 498 -12.11 18.44 3.91
N HIS A 499 -10.86 18.03 3.66
CA HIS A 499 -9.64 18.56 4.26
C HIS A 499 -8.54 18.55 3.19
N PRO A 500 -7.61 19.54 3.17
CA PRO A 500 -6.50 19.52 2.22
C PRO A 500 -5.54 18.35 2.48
N ASP A 501 -5.21 18.06 3.73
CA ASP A 501 -4.11 17.16 4.10
C ASP A 501 -4.47 15.65 4.06
N LEU A 502 -5.65 15.26 3.55
CA LEU A 502 -6.09 13.86 3.38
C LEU A 502 -5.99 12.95 4.64
N ILE A 503 -6.00 13.54 5.83
CA ILE A 503 -5.91 12.85 7.14
C ILE A 503 -7.04 11.84 7.37
N HIS A 504 -6.87 10.92 8.33
CA HIS A 504 -7.93 10.02 8.82
C HIS A 504 -9.28 10.72 8.98
N GLY A 505 -10.34 10.13 8.43
CA GLY A 505 -11.69 10.68 8.42
C GLY A 505 -11.95 11.73 7.34
N THR A 506 -10.95 12.13 6.55
CA THR A 506 -11.15 12.98 5.36
C THR A 506 -12.04 12.27 4.36
N VAL A 507 -12.98 13.03 3.79
CA VAL A 507 -13.97 12.57 2.83
C VAL A 507 -13.67 13.18 1.46
N VAL A 508 -13.66 12.35 0.43
CA VAL A 508 -13.50 12.74 -0.98
C VAL A 508 -14.79 12.43 -1.72
N THR A 509 -15.38 13.46 -2.31
CA THR A 509 -16.66 13.38 -3.04
C THR A 509 -16.41 13.58 -4.53
N TYR A 510 -16.85 12.63 -5.34
CA TYR A 510 -16.69 12.62 -6.80
C TYR A 510 -17.98 12.96 -7.52
N GLN A 511 -17.93 13.90 -8.47
CA GLN A 511 -19.09 14.29 -9.27
C GLN A 511 -18.78 14.31 -10.77
N CYS A 512 -19.75 13.88 -11.57
CA CYS A 512 -19.63 13.88 -13.04
C CYS A 512 -20.11 15.20 -13.66
N TYR A 513 -19.51 15.59 -14.78
CA TYR A 513 -20.00 16.69 -15.60
C TYR A 513 -21.35 16.35 -16.27
N PRO A 514 -22.14 17.36 -16.66
CA PRO A 514 -23.45 17.13 -17.27
C PRO A 514 -23.41 16.23 -18.50
N GLY A 515 -24.37 15.29 -18.58
CA GLY A 515 -24.43 14.26 -19.62
C GLY A 515 -23.84 12.91 -19.21
N PHE A 516 -23.09 12.87 -18.11
CA PHE A 516 -22.52 11.65 -17.53
C PHE A 516 -23.21 11.29 -16.20
N GLU A 517 -23.09 10.02 -15.81
CA GLU A 517 -23.59 9.46 -14.55
C GLU A 517 -22.49 8.63 -13.88
N LEU A 518 -22.40 8.72 -12.55
CA LEU A 518 -21.32 8.12 -11.79
C LEU A 518 -21.56 6.63 -11.59
N VAL A 519 -20.53 5.81 -11.85
CA VAL A 519 -20.54 4.36 -11.65
C VAL A 519 -19.42 4.01 -10.68
N GLY A 520 -19.79 3.75 -9.43
CA GLY A 520 -18.90 3.50 -8.29
C GLY A 520 -19.42 4.19 -7.03
N SER A 521 -18.58 4.31 -6.00
CA SER A 521 -18.91 5.08 -4.80
C SER A 521 -18.79 6.58 -5.07
N GLU A 522 -19.83 7.36 -4.78
CA GLU A 522 -19.80 8.84 -4.84
C GLU A 522 -18.86 9.45 -3.80
N ILE A 523 -18.70 8.75 -2.68
CA ILE A 523 -17.95 9.19 -1.51
C ILE A 523 -16.93 8.11 -1.14
N LEU A 524 -15.67 8.51 -0.97
CA LEU A 524 -14.59 7.70 -0.40
C LEU A 524 -14.07 8.37 0.88
N MET A 525 -13.81 7.58 1.91
CA MET A 525 -13.36 8.05 3.22
C MET A 525 -11.99 7.46 3.55
N CYS A 526 -11.10 8.27 4.12
CA CYS A 526 -9.80 7.84 4.63
C CYS A 526 -9.99 7.07 5.95
N GLN A 527 -9.68 5.77 5.94
CA GLN A 527 -9.89 4.84 7.05
C GLN A 527 -8.71 4.84 8.04
N TRP A 528 -8.91 4.24 9.21
CA TRP A 528 -7.92 4.20 10.30
C TRP A 528 -6.64 3.41 9.97
N ASP A 529 -6.69 2.57 8.93
CA ASP A 529 -5.55 1.84 8.36
C ASP A 529 -4.87 2.59 7.20
N LEU A 530 -5.22 3.87 7.01
CA LEU A 530 -4.73 4.77 5.95
C LEU A 530 -5.10 4.31 4.52
N THR A 531 -6.11 3.45 4.38
CA THR A 531 -6.69 3.07 3.09
C THR A 531 -7.96 3.88 2.78
N TRP A 532 -8.33 3.94 1.50
CA TRP A 532 -9.64 4.46 1.09
C TRP A 532 -10.72 3.39 1.19
N SER A 533 -11.92 3.80 1.59
CA SER A 533 -13.10 2.92 1.76
C SER A 533 -13.66 2.26 0.48
N GLY A 534 -12.92 2.25 -0.64
CA GLY A 534 -13.34 1.69 -1.92
C GLY A 534 -12.54 2.22 -3.12
N ASP A 535 -12.81 1.65 -4.30
CA ASP A 535 -12.19 2.03 -5.56
C ASP A 535 -12.69 3.39 -6.10
N VAL A 536 -11.84 4.08 -6.86
CA VAL A 536 -12.17 5.35 -7.54
C VAL A 536 -13.31 5.15 -8.56
N PRO A 537 -14.39 5.95 -8.50
CA PRO A 537 -15.54 5.80 -9.41
C PRO A 537 -15.24 6.31 -10.83
N ARG A 538 -16.12 5.98 -11.79
CA ARG A 538 -16.00 6.42 -13.19
C ARG A 538 -17.28 7.06 -13.74
N CYS A 539 -17.13 8.12 -14.54
CA CYS A 539 -18.25 8.79 -15.21
C CYS A 539 -18.56 8.14 -16.56
N GLN A 540 -19.82 7.75 -16.77
CA GLN A 540 -20.29 7.09 -18.00
C GLN A 540 -21.43 7.88 -18.67
N GLU A 541 -21.43 7.97 -20.00
CA GLU A 541 -22.41 8.75 -20.77
C GLU A 541 -23.85 8.22 -20.63
N VAL A 542 -24.80 9.14 -20.40
CA VAL A 542 -26.24 8.85 -20.32
C VAL A 542 -26.92 9.11 -21.67
N LEU A 543 -27.07 8.06 -22.47
CA LEU A 543 -27.61 8.15 -23.84
C LEU A 543 -29.13 7.89 -23.96
N THR A 544 -29.86 7.80 -22.83
CA THR A 544 -31.28 7.42 -22.76
C THR A 544 -32.13 8.37 -21.93
N CYS A 545 -33.39 8.54 -22.34
CA CYS A 545 -34.46 9.14 -21.53
C CYS A 545 -35.14 8.06 -20.66
N GLN A 546 -35.67 8.45 -19.50
CA GLN A 546 -36.56 7.60 -18.69
C GLN A 546 -37.86 7.26 -19.46
N ASP A 547 -38.52 6.10 -19.20
CA ASP A 547 -39.82 5.78 -19.84
C ASP A 547 -40.83 6.89 -19.49
N PRO A 548 -41.44 7.58 -20.48
CA PRO A 548 -42.39 8.66 -20.21
C PRO A 548 -43.68 8.17 -19.54
N GLY A 549 -43.94 6.87 -19.50
CA GLY A 549 -45.10 6.26 -18.86
C GLY A 549 -46.24 5.93 -19.82
N ASN A 550 -47.45 5.81 -19.27
CA ASN A 550 -48.66 5.40 -20.00
C ASN A 550 -49.80 6.41 -19.78
N VAL A 551 -50.44 6.85 -20.86
CA VAL A 551 -51.61 7.76 -20.81
C VAL A 551 -52.90 6.96 -20.83
N ALA A 552 -53.80 7.22 -19.87
CA ALA A 552 -55.11 6.55 -19.80
C ALA A 552 -55.95 6.78 -21.06
N HIS A 553 -56.73 5.76 -21.45
CA HIS A 553 -57.54 5.75 -22.69
C HIS A 553 -56.74 6.05 -23.98
N SER A 554 -55.47 5.62 -24.03
CA SER A 554 -54.60 5.71 -25.22
C SER A 554 -53.89 4.40 -25.51
N ARG A 555 -53.24 4.32 -26.68
CA ARG A 555 -52.15 3.38 -26.98
C ARG A 555 -50.84 4.15 -27.20
N LYS A 556 -49.71 3.60 -26.71
CA LYS A 556 -48.37 4.13 -27.00
C LYS A 556 -47.68 3.33 -28.12
N VAL A 557 -47.03 4.03 -29.04
CA VAL A 557 -46.22 3.48 -30.14
C VAL A 557 -44.81 4.04 -29.99
N ILE A 558 -43.78 3.19 -30.03
CA ILE A 558 -42.38 3.58 -29.84
C ILE A 558 -41.62 3.35 -31.13
N THR A 559 -40.86 4.34 -31.59
CA THR A 559 -40.02 4.27 -32.79
C THR A 559 -38.58 4.60 -32.40
N GLY A 560 -37.70 3.59 -32.45
CA GLY A 560 -36.29 3.69 -32.04
C GLY A 560 -35.89 2.60 -31.03
N ASN A 561 -34.60 2.55 -30.69
CA ASN A 561 -34.08 1.62 -29.68
C ASN A 561 -34.36 2.15 -28.28
N ARG A 562 -35.30 1.51 -27.55
CA ARG A 562 -35.52 1.62 -26.08
C ARG A 562 -35.13 2.98 -25.46
N PHE A 563 -35.79 4.05 -25.89
CA PHE A 563 -35.69 5.40 -25.31
C PHE A 563 -34.31 6.08 -25.43
N THR A 564 -33.42 5.66 -26.33
CA THR A 564 -32.18 6.43 -26.63
C THR A 564 -32.51 7.82 -27.17
N VAL A 565 -31.57 8.76 -27.07
CA VAL A 565 -31.63 10.05 -27.77
C VAL A 565 -31.97 9.83 -29.25
N GLY A 566 -32.91 10.62 -29.78
CA GLY A 566 -33.50 10.46 -31.12
C GLY A 566 -34.71 9.52 -31.19
N SER A 567 -34.98 8.69 -30.16
CA SER A 567 -36.19 7.87 -30.10
C SER A 567 -37.45 8.73 -29.96
N THR A 568 -38.56 8.27 -30.55
CA THR A 568 -39.87 8.92 -30.44
C THR A 568 -40.94 8.00 -29.85
N VAL A 569 -41.86 8.59 -29.09
CA VAL A 569 -43.02 7.91 -28.50
C VAL A 569 -44.28 8.67 -28.91
N GLN A 570 -45.18 8.00 -29.64
CA GLN A 570 -46.44 8.55 -30.08
C GLN A 570 -47.60 8.01 -29.23
N PHE A 571 -48.47 8.90 -28.74
CA PHE A 571 -49.69 8.56 -28.00
C PHE A 571 -50.92 8.80 -28.88
N ILE A 572 -51.78 7.79 -29.00
CA ILE A 572 -52.99 7.83 -29.82
C ILE A 572 -54.19 7.50 -28.93
N CYS A 573 -55.14 8.44 -28.80
CA CYS A 573 -56.32 8.26 -27.97
C CYS A 573 -57.29 7.22 -28.55
N ASN A 574 -58.04 6.57 -27.66
CA ASN A 574 -59.11 5.65 -28.00
C ASN A 574 -60.37 6.43 -28.45
N LYS A 575 -61.24 5.78 -29.24
CA LYS A 575 -62.46 6.38 -29.80
C LYS A 575 -63.33 7.03 -28.71
N GLY A 576 -63.76 8.27 -28.94
CA GLY A 576 -64.54 9.08 -27.99
C GLY A 576 -63.72 9.96 -27.05
N TYR A 577 -62.38 9.95 -27.19
CA TYR A 577 -61.47 10.83 -26.45
C TYR A 577 -60.63 11.67 -27.41
N LEU A 578 -60.61 12.98 -27.19
CA LEU A 578 -59.76 13.92 -27.91
C LEU A 578 -58.39 14.01 -27.23
N LEU A 579 -57.34 14.16 -28.02
CA LEU A 579 -55.98 14.36 -27.53
C LEU A 579 -55.77 15.81 -27.07
N SER A 580 -55.31 16.01 -25.84
CA SER A 580 -54.93 17.31 -25.28
C SER A 580 -53.44 17.31 -24.93
N GLY A 581 -52.65 18.17 -25.59
CA GLY A 581 -51.18 18.19 -25.52
C GLY A 581 -50.51 17.52 -26.74
N SER A 582 -49.19 17.46 -26.76
CA SER A 582 -48.46 16.84 -27.88
C SER A 582 -48.66 15.32 -27.93
N GLY A 583 -49.09 14.82 -29.09
CA GLY A 583 -49.21 13.38 -29.35
C GLY A 583 -47.88 12.68 -29.66
N LEU A 584 -46.77 13.44 -29.75
CA LEU A 584 -45.44 12.93 -30.07
C LEU A 584 -44.42 13.49 -29.08
N LEU A 585 -43.71 12.61 -28.39
CA LEU A 585 -42.57 12.94 -27.54
C LEU A 585 -41.28 12.47 -28.23
N THR A 586 -40.29 13.33 -28.34
CA THR A 586 -38.94 12.99 -28.83
C THR A 586 -37.94 13.06 -27.69
N CYS A 587 -37.10 12.04 -27.53
CA CYS A 587 -36.00 12.08 -26.57
C CYS A 587 -34.86 12.91 -27.18
N TYR A 588 -34.48 14.00 -26.52
CA TYR A 588 -33.38 14.86 -26.96
C TYR A 588 -32.39 15.08 -25.82
N ASN A 589 -31.10 15.15 -26.19
CA ASN A 589 -30.08 15.67 -25.30
C ASN A 589 -30.06 17.21 -25.43
N ARG A 590 -29.71 17.90 -24.35
CA ARG A 590 -29.49 19.35 -24.31
C ARG A 590 -28.32 19.58 -23.38
N ASP A 591 -27.41 20.45 -23.78
CA ASP A 591 -25.95 20.37 -23.55
C ASP A 591 -25.47 20.54 -22.08
N SER A 592 -26.39 20.51 -21.12
CA SER A 592 -26.15 20.66 -19.68
C SER A 592 -27.14 19.89 -18.78
N ALA A 593 -27.88 18.89 -19.28
CA ALA A 593 -28.81 18.08 -18.46
C ALA A 593 -28.95 16.64 -18.95
N LYS A 594 -29.36 15.72 -18.06
CA LYS A 594 -29.79 14.34 -18.44
C LYS A 594 -30.86 14.40 -19.54
N PRO A 595 -30.85 13.50 -20.54
CA PRO A 595 -31.77 13.53 -21.68
C PRO A 595 -33.25 13.62 -21.26
N LYS A 596 -34.02 14.45 -21.97
CA LYS A 596 -35.43 14.75 -21.64
C LYS A 596 -36.34 14.55 -22.85
N TRP A 597 -37.61 14.34 -22.57
CA TRP A 597 -38.67 14.34 -23.58
C TRP A 597 -39.01 15.77 -24.00
N SER A 598 -39.29 15.96 -25.28
CA SER A 598 -39.62 17.26 -25.89
C SER A 598 -40.78 17.99 -25.21
N GLU A 599 -41.76 17.25 -24.70
CA GLU A 599 -43.00 17.76 -24.13
C GLU A 599 -43.45 16.95 -22.90
N ARG A 600 -44.42 17.48 -22.16
CA ARG A 600 -45.11 16.75 -21.08
C ARG A 600 -46.08 15.72 -21.65
N LEU A 601 -46.39 14.67 -20.86
CA LEU A 601 -47.40 13.66 -21.21
C LEU A 601 -48.74 14.31 -21.64
N PRO A 602 -49.32 13.93 -22.79
CA PRO A 602 -50.65 14.37 -23.18
C PRO A 602 -51.74 13.70 -22.35
N LYS A 603 -52.97 14.21 -22.46
CA LYS A 603 -54.18 13.65 -21.83
C LYS A 603 -55.24 13.35 -22.89
N CYS A 604 -55.80 12.15 -22.87
CA CYS A 604 -57.00 11.83 -23.63
C CYS A 604 -58.23 12.26 -22.82
N VAL A 605 -58.95 13.29 -23.29
CA VAL A 605 -60.11 13.86 -22.59
C VAL A 605 -61.42 13.47 -23.30
N PRO A 606 -62.51 13.17 -22.58
CA PRO A 606 -63.80 12.86 -23.22
C PRO A 606 -64.28 14.03 -24.09
N GLU A 607 -64.75 13.71 -25.30
CA GLU A 607 -65.31 14.68 -26.25
C GLU A 607 -66.59 15.31 -25.68
N LYS A 608 -66.65 16.64 -25.61
CA LYS A 608 -67.78 17.40 -25.06
C LYS A 608 -68.12 18.61 -25.93
N TYR A 609 -69.38 18.71 -26.33
CA TYR A 609 -69.93 19.86 -27.05
C TYR A 609 -70.31 20.99 -26.08
N GLU A 610 -70.22 22.24 -26.52
CA GLU A 610 -70.76 23.37 -25.75
C GLU A 610 -72.29 23.40 -25.87
N PRO A 611 -73.06 23.63 -24.79
CA PRO A 611 -74.51 23.64 -24.84
C PRO A 611 -75.07 24.96 -25.43
N CYS A 612 -76.21 24.88 -26.12
CA CYS A 612 -76.91 26.06 -26.63
C CYS A 612 -77.40 26.94 -25.47
N ARG A 613 -77.14 28.26 -25.53
CA ARG A 613 -77.72 29.23 -24.59
C ARG A 613 -79.22 29.36 -24.79
N ASN A 614 -79.98 29.61 -23.72
CA ASN A 614 -81.40 29.93 -23.83
C ASN A 614 -81.61 31.18 -24.73
N PRO A 615 -82.47 31.12 -25.77
CA PRO A 615 -82.70 32.25 -26.67
C PRO A 615 -83.73 33.27 -26.13
N GLY A 616 -84.39 32.97 -25.00
CA GLY A 616 -85.39 33.78 -24.33
C GLY A 616 -86.83 33.54 -24.83
N ALA A 617 -87.79 33.82 -23.95
CA ALA A 617 -89.19 34.01 -24.32
C ALA A 617 -89.49 35.51 -24.44
N ALA A 618 -90.40 35.88 -25.33
CA ALA A 618 -90.95 37.24 -25.37
C ALA A 618 -92.01 37.39 -24.26
N SER A 619 -92.32 38.62 -23.82
CA SER A 619 -93.33 38.84 -22.78
C SER A 619 -94.75 38.36 -23.15
N THR A 620 -95.01 38.06 -24.43
CA THR A 620 -96.26 37.48 -24.93
C THR A 620 -96.23 35.96 -25.08
N SER A 621 -95.07 35.30 -24.90
CA SER A 621 -94.90 33.84 -24.96
C SER A 621 -94.44 33.23 -23.63
N VAL A 622 -94.57 31.92 -23.51
CA VAL A 622 -94.08 31.08 -22.40
C VAL A 622 -93.22 29.97 -22.98
N GLN A 623 -92.09 29.68 -22.35
CA GLN A 623 -91.19 28.57 -22.72
C GLN A 623 -91.43 27.35 -21.81
N SER A 624 -91.29 26.13 -22.36
CA SER A 624 -91.55 24.88 -21.63
C SER A 624 -90.53 24.55 -20.53
N SER A 625 -89.39 25.24 -20.52
CA SER A 625 -88.40 25.22 -19.44
C SER A 625 -87.57 26.49 -19.49
N GLU A 626 -87.03 26.92 -18.34
CA GLU A 626 -86.21 28.14 -18.24
C GLU A 626 -84.73 27.82 -17.94
N LYS A 627 -84.20 26.74 -18.51
CA LYS A 627 -82.78 26.40 -18.33
C LYS A 627 -81.93 27.50 -18.96
N ALA A 628 -80.83 27.91 -18.33
CA ALA A 628 -79.89 28.86 -18.95
C ALA A 628 -79.16 28.27 -20.18
N PHE A 629 -79.00 26.93 -20.21
CA PHE A 629 -78.29 26.18 -21.24
C PHE A 629 -79.01 24.86 -21.56
N TYR A 630 -78.93 24.42 -22.82
CA TYR A 630 -79.54 23.21 -23.35
C TYR A 630 -78.47 22.31 -23.98
N GLN A 631 -78.48 21.03 -23.62
CA GLN A 631 -77.52 20.08 -24.20
C GLN A 631 -77.84 19.79 -25.66
N ALA A 632 -76.83 19.38 -26.43
CA ALA A 632 -77.01 19.03 -27.83
C ALA A 632 -78.02 17.87 -27.98
N GLY A 633 -79.06 18.07 -28.78
CA GLY A 633 -80.22 17.18 -28.90
C GLY A 633 -81.43 17.54 -28.02
N GLU A 634 -81.33 18.48 -27.08
CA GLU A 634 -82.50 18.94 -26.32
C GLU A 634 -83.43 19.86 -27.14
N ILE A 635 -84.72 19.79 -26.82
CA ILE A 635 -85.81 20.51 -27.50
C ILE A 635 -86.43 21.52 -26.53
N LEU A 636 -86.72 22.73 -27.00
CA LEU A 636 -87.44 23.78 -26.29
C LEU A 636 -88.77 24.07 -27.02
N THR A 637 -89.85 24.24 -26.26
CA THR A 637 -91.21 24.46 -26.79
C THR A 637 -91.75 25.79 -26.32
N PHE A 638 -92.51 26.49 -27.16
CA PHE A 638 -93.13 27.78 -26.85
C PHE A 638 -94.65 27.72 -26.99
N SER A 639 -95.34 28.48 -26.14
CA SER A 639 -96.78 28.75 -26.21
C SER A 639 -97.05 30.24 -26.02
N CYS A 640 -98.28 30.70 -26.25
CA CYS A 640 -98.66 32.11 -26.08
C CYS A 640 -99.50 32.33 -24.82
N HIS A 641 -99.40 33.54 -24.25
CA HIS A 641 -100.32 34.02 -23.23
C HIS A 641 -101.74 34.23 -23.81
N SER A 642 -102.75 34.22 -22.93
CA SER A 642 -104.15 34.36 -23.33
C SER A 642 -104.43 35.65 -24.13
N GLY A 643 -105.13 35.51 -25.25
CA GLY A 643 -105.41 36.60 -26.19
C GLY A 643 -104.37 36.79 -27.31
N TYR A 644 -103.34 35.94 -27.39
CA TYR A 644 -102.31 35.96 -28.42
C TYR A 644 -102.24 34.63 -29.18
N GLU A 645 -101.98 34.69 -30.48
CA GLU A 645 -101.83 33.51 -31.36
C GLU A 645 -100.37 33.36 -31.83
N LEU A 646 -99.92 32.11 -31.98
CA LEU A 646 -98.51 31.76 -32.23
C LEU A 646 -98.19 31.77 -33.73
N GLN A 647 -97.12 32.47 -34.13
CA GLN A 647 -96.58 32.46 -35.48
C GLN A 647 -95.17 31.86 -35.51
N GLY A 648 -95.04 30.74 -36.23
CA GLY A 648 -93.82 29.95 -36.37
C GLY A 648 -94.04 28.48 -35.99
N GLU A 649 -92.98 27.69 -36.03
CA GLU A 649 -92.98 26.37 -35.41
C GLU A 649 -92.89 26.53 -33.88
N ALA A 650 -93.67 25.76 -33.13
CA ALA A 650 -93.72 25.86 -31.67
C ALA A 650 -92.49 25.25 -30.96
N THR A 651 -91.59 24.58 -31.70
CA THR A 651 -90.46 23.81 -31.18
C THR A 651 -89.15 24.16 -31.88
N ILE A 652 -88.07 24.27 -31.11
CA ILE A 652 -86.70 24.44 -31.58
C ILE A 652 -85.79 23.42 -30.87
N TYR A 653 -84.69 22.99 -31.50
CA TYR A 653 -83.75 22.04 -30.89
C TYR A 653 -82.28 22.44 -31.07
N CYS A 654 -81.43 22.02 -30.13
CA CYS A 654 -80.00 22.33 -30.10
C CYS A 654 -79.20 21.35 -30.97
N VAL A 655 -78.56 21.84 -32.03
CA VAL A 655 -77.75 21.05 -32.97
C VAL A 655 -76.29 20.95 -32.46
N PRO A 656 -75.70 19.75 -32.34
CA PRO A 656 -74.32 19.59 -31.84
C PRO A 656 -73.30 20.36 -32.69
N GLY A 657 -72.41 21.11 -32.03
CA GLY A 657 -71.34 21.85 -32.70
C GLY A 657 -70.34 22.52 -31.75
N HIS A 658 -69.46 23.33 -32.34
CA HIS A 658 -68.49 24.17 -31.63
C HIS A 658 -68.55 25.62 -32.16
N PRO A 659 -69.41 26.49 -31.59
CA PRO A 659 -70.43 26.19 -30.57
C PRO A 659 -71.65 25.47 -31.15
N SER A 660 -72.42 24.77 -30.31
CA SER A 660 -73.74 24.24 -30.70
C SER A 660 -74.73 25.39 -30.94
N GLN A 661 -75.63 25.23 -31.90
CA GLN A 661 -76.57 26.27 -32.32
C GLN A 661 -78.01 25.76 -32.39
N TRP A 662 -78.98 26.65 -32.21
CA TRP A 662 -80.39 26.31 -32.41
C TRP A 662 -80.72 26.12 -33.89
N ASN A 663 -81.54 25.13 -34.20
CA ASN A 663 -82.01 24.87 -35.56
C ASN A 663 -82.85 26.03 -36.16
N SER A 664 -83.45 26.85 -35.31
CA SER A 664 -84.34 27.96 -35.69
C SER A 664 -84.48 29.00 -34.56
N THR A 665 -84.99 30.19 -34.88
CA THR A 665 -85.27 31.28 -33.93
C THR A 665 -86.62 31.08 -33.21
N PRO A 666 -86.82 31.61 -31.99
CA PRO A 666 -88.10 31.50 -31.28
C PRO A 666 -89.31 32.08 -32.06
N PRO A 667 -90.50 31.46 -31.94
CA PRO A 667 -91.72 31.95 -32.56
C PRO A 667 -92.29 33.19 -31.84
N ALA A 668 -93.12 33.97 -32.54
CA ALA A 668 -93.70 35.21 -32.04
C ALA A 668 -95.20 35.06 -31.74
N CYS A 669 -95.67 35.71 -30.67
CA CYS A 669 -97.09 35.71 -30.26
C CYS A 669 -97.74 37.08 -30.53
N ARG A 670 -98.83 37.12 -31.31
CA ARG A 670 -99.50 38.36 -31.76
C ARG A 670 -100.92 38.48 -31.21
N GLY A 671 -101.26 39.66 -30.68
CA GLY A 671 -102.56 39.97 -30.06
C GLY A 671 -103.49 40.82 -30.95
N ASN A 672 -104.78 40.83 -30.62
CA ASN A 672 -105.86 41.47 -31.40
C ASN A 672 -106.23 42.87 -30.84
N PRO A 673 -106.11 43.98 -31.60
CA PRO A 673 -106.08 45.33 -31.04
C PRO A 673 -107.45 46.05 -30.99
N TYR A 674 -108.33 45.69 -30.04
CA TYR A 674 -109.59 46.42 -29.79
C TYR A 674 -110.02 46.49 -28.30
N LEU A 675 -109.36 47.35 -27.50
CA LEU A 675 -110.02 48.12 -26.43
C LEU A 675 -109.18 49.34 -26.03
N HIS A 676 -109.84 50.44 -25.64
CA HIS A 676 -109.21 51.77 -25.50
C HIS A 676 -109.34 52.38 -24.09
N ASN A 677 -108.21 52.87 -23.57
CA ASN A 677 -108.01 54.12 -22.82
C ASN A 677 -108.68 54.37 -21.44
N VAL A 678 -108.18 55.46 -20.82
CA VAL A 678 -108.64 56.25 -19.65
C VAL A 678 -108.70 55.55 -18.26
N ALA A 679 -108.28 56.15 -17.15
CA ALA A 679 -107.78 57.53 -16.92
C ALA A 679 -106.85 57.66 -15.68
N ASN A 680 -105.96 58.67 -15.70
CA ASN A 680 -105.65 59.63 -14.60
C ASN A 680 -105.05 59.15 -13.24
N PHE A 681 -104.28 59.94 -12.46
CA PHE A 681 -103.70 61.30 -12.61
C PHE A 681 -102.68 61.61 -11.46
N SER A 682 -101.76 62.56 -11.67
CA SER A 682 -100.76 63.16 -10.73
C SER A 682 -99.67 62.23 -10.13
N VAL A 683 -98.36 62.54 -9.97
CA VAL A 683 -97.44 63.72 -10.14
C VAL A 683 -96.99 64.45 -8.84
N PHE A 684 -95.64 64.62 -8.74
CA PHE A 684 -94.78 65.41 -7.83
C PHE A 684 -94.49 64.99 -6.35
N THR A 685 -93.28 64.43 -6.18
CA THR A 685 -92.20 64.70 -5.18
C THR A 685 -92.45 65.43 -3.84
N ILE A 686 -91.78 64.95 -2.78
CA ILE A 686 -91.09 65.74 -1.72
C ILE A 686 -89.94 64.88 -1.10
N MET A 687 -89.07 65.49 -0.27
CA MET A 687 -87.73 65.00 0.13
C MET A 687 -87.62 64.41 1.57
N GLU A 688 -86.46 63.78 1.82
CA GLU A 688 -85.66 63.76 3.08
C GLU A 688 -85.98 62.82 4.28
N GLY A 689 -84.88 62.24 4.83
CA GLY A 689 -84.76 61.70 6.20
C GLY A 689 -85.25 60.26 6.45
N THR A 690 -84.59 59.41 7.26
CA THR A 690 -83.26 59.50 7.91
C THR A 690 -82.81 58.09 8.35
N ASN A 691 -81.49 57.88 8.55
CA ASN A 691 -80.85 56.81 9.33
C ASN A 691 -81.04 55.33 8.92
N ILE A 692 -79.93 54.68 8.55
CA ILE A 692 -79.74 53.22 8.73
C ILE A 692 -78.43 53.02 9.51
N ALA A 693 -78.51 52.29 10.63
CA ALA A 693 -77.37 51.83 11.41
C ALA A 693 -77.61 50.38 11.85
N LEU A 694 -76.53 49.65 12.15
CA LEU A 694 -76.52 48.28 12.70
C LEU A 694 -77.09 47.15 11.80
N ALA A 695 -76.36 46.83 10.71
CA ALA A 695 -76.44 45.53 10.04
C ALA A 695 -75.06 44.86 9.79
N VAL A 696 -73.96 45.49 10.22
CA VAL A 696 -72.57 45.12 9.83
C VAL A 696 -71.81 44.35 10.93
N PHE A 697 -72.31 44.32 12.16
CA PHE A 697 -71.59 43.81 13.34
C PHE A 697 -71.93 42.39 13.79
N ILE A 698 -72.87 41.70 13.11
CA ILE A 698 -73.30 40.34 13.50
C ILE A 698 -72.47 39.23 12.82
N PRO A 699 -72.16 39.27 11.50
CA PRO A 699 -71.36 38.22 10.86
C PRO A 699 -69.90 38.18 11.33
N SER A 700 -69.33 39.35 11.62
CA SER A 700 -67.91 39.54 11.96
C SER A 700 -67.54 39.00 13.35
N ALA A 701 -68.46 39.07 14.32
CA ALA A 701 -68.24 38.52 15.66
C ALA A 701 -68.18 36.97 15.66
N ILE A 702 -68.98 36.31 14.82
CA ILE A 702 -69.07 34.85 14.76
C ILE A 702 -67.77 34.23 14.23
N ILE A 703 -67.16 34.84 13.20
CA ILE A 703 -65.90 34.36 12.60
C ILE A 703 -64.76 34.41 13.63
N LEU A 704 -64.70 35.45 14.45
CA LEU A 704 -63.62 35.67 15.43
C LEU A 704 -63.64 34.60 16.55
N VAL A 705 -64.82 34.15 16.97
CA VAL A 705 -65.00 33.06 17.95
C VAL A 705 -64.52 31.72 17.39
N VAL A 706 -64.78 31.43 16.10
CA VAL A 706 -64.35 30.18 15.45
C VAL A 706 -62.82 30.11 15.34
N VAL A 707 -62.16 31.22 14.97
CA VAL A 707 -60.69 31.27 14.85
C VAL A 707 -60.00 31.05 16.20
N LEU A 708 -60.50 31.66 17.28
CA LEU A 708 -59.99 31.44 18.64
C LEU A 708 -60.15 29.99 19.11
N GLY A 709 -61.27 29.33 18.79
CA GLY A 709 -61.49 27.93 19.12
C GLY A 709 -60.49 26.97 18.46
N ILE A 710 -60.12 27.23 17.20
CA ILE A 710 -59.11 26.45 16.47
C ILE A 710 -57.71 26.64 17.07
N TYR A 711 -57.36 27.86 17.48
CA TYR A 711 -56.05 28.15 18.09
C TYR A 711 -55.83 27.35 19.37
N VAL A 712 -56.81 27.36 20.30
CA VAL A 712 -56.73 26.61 21.57
C VAL A 712 -56.67 25.09 21.36
N TYR A 713 -57.34 24.57 20.33
CA TYR A 713 -57.33 23.13 20.01
C TYR A 713 -55.92 22.62 19.68
N PHE A 714 -55.13 23.37 18.92
CA PHE A 714 -53.77 22.99 18.56
C PHE A 714 -52.76 23.20 19.70
N SER A 715 -52.99 24.13 20.63
CA SER A 715 -52.07 24.39 21.75
C SER A 715 -52.00 23.28 22.83
N ILE A 716 -52.89 22.28 22.80
CA ILE A 716 -53.04 21.29 23.90
C ILE A 716 -52.48 19.89 23.53
N ARG A 717 -51.99 19.68 22.29
CA ARG A 717 -51.52 18.36 21.82
C ARG A 717 -50.08 18.36 21.28
N MET A 718 -49.09 18.34 22.17
CA MET A 718 -47.85 17.55 22.02
C MET A 718 -46.97 17.56 23.28
N PRO A 719 -46.52 16.39 23.77
CA PRO A 719 -45.38 16.28 24.67
C PRO A 719 -44.21 15.45 24.08
N THR A 720 -43.04 16.08 23.98
CA THR A 720 -41.67 15.55 24.24
C THR A 720 -41.24 14.14 23.79
N SER A 721 -40.23 14.07 22.89
CA SER A 721 -38.89 13.48 23.19
C SER A 721 -37.87 13.58 22.03
N SER A 722 -36.91 14.53 22.14
CA SER A 722 -35.52 14.59 21.60
C SER A 722 -35.14 14.12 20.16
N PRO A 723 -34.52 14.98 19.33
CA PRO A 723 -33.83 14.65 18.05
C PRO A 723 -32.34 14.28 18.25
N PRO A 724 -31.53 14.04 17.19
CA PRO A 724 -30.65 15.11 16.66
C PRO A 724 -30.24 15.03 15.15
N TYR A 725 -29.50 16.06 14.66
CA TYR A 725 -28.69 16.21 13.41
C TYR A 725 -29.28 15.88 12.01
N ASP A 726 -29.01 16.63 10.92
CA ASP A 726 -28.68 18.07 10.78
C ASP A 726 -28.79 18.60 9.32
N ASN A 727 -28.64 19.93 9.16
CA ASN A 727 -28.16 20.70 8.00
C ASN A 727 -28.53 20.29 6.55
N MET A 728 -29.24 21.20 5.86
CA MET A 728 -28.71 21.85 4.63
C MET A 728 -29.53 23.11 4.27
N THR A 729 -28.86 24.25 4.03
CA THR A 729 -29.50 25.50 3.58
C THR A 729 -28.80 26.13 2.39
N GLU A 730 -29.57 26.30 1.32
CA GLU A 730 -29.59 27.40 0.33
C GLU A 730 -28.28 28.03 -0.17
N GLU A 731 -28.08 27.94 -1.49
CA GLU A 731 -27.59 29.08 -2.27
C GLU A 731 -28.71 30.13 -2.43
N SER A 732 -28.35 31.44 -2.43
CA SER A 732 -28.48 32.32 -3.63
C SER A 732 -28.80 33.80 -3.35
N ALA A 733 -27.72 34.58 -3.15
CA ALA A 733 -27.43 35.84 -3.86
C ALA A 733 -28.24 37.15 -3.64
N PHE A 734 -27.60 38.22 -4.16
CA PHE A 734 -28.05 39.59 -4.48
C PHE A 734 -27.83 40.78 -3.52
N ASP A 735 -27.47 41.89 -4.18
CA ASP A 735 -27.35 43.31 -3.79
C ASP A 735 -26.41 43.76 -2.66
N ASN A 736 -25.19 44.12 -3.10
CA ASN A 736 -24.35 45.20 -2.57
C ASN A 736 -24.90 46.56 -3.06
N PRO A 737 -24.83 47.67 -2.30
CA PRO A 737 -23.91 48.73 -2.76
C PRO A 737 -23.28 49.67 -1.69
N ILE A 738 -22.04 50.10 -2.01
CA ILE A 738 -21.42 51.42 -1.73
C ILE A 738 -20.75 51.71 -0.36
N TYR A 739 -19.42 51.90 -0.45
CA TYR A 739 -18.50 52.81 0.29
C TYR A 739 -18.91 53.45 1.64
N GLU A 740 -18.00 53.35 2.63
CA GLU A 740 -17.15 54.50 3.01
C GLU A 740 -15.83 54.05 3.67
N SER A 741 -14.95 54.98 4.09
CA SER A 741 -13.53 54.71 4.41
C SER A 741 -13.02 55.28 5.75
N GLY A 742 -12.25 54.46 6.48
CA GLY A 742 -11.43 54.82 7.65
C GLY A 742 -10.74 53.55 8.20
N VAL A 743 -9.43 53.43 8.48
CA VAL A 743 -8.37 54.31 9.02
C VAL A 743 -8.32 54.35 10.56
N SER A 744 -7.18 53.85 11.09
CA SER A 744 -6.57 54.10 12.43
C SER A 744 -6.86 53.13 13.59
N THR A 745 -5.75 52.69 14.24
CA THR A 745 -5.55 52.42 15.70
C THR A 745 -6.40 51.35 16.41
N ASP A 746 -5.94 50.60 17.43
CA ASP A 746 -4.68 50.55 18.22
C ASP A 746 -4.24 49.06 18.39
N VAL A 747 -2.95 48.69 18.41
CA VAL A 747 -2.00 48.75 19.55
C VAL A 747 -2.55 48.19 20.87
N MET A 748 -2.15 46.95 21.23
CA MET A 748 -2.05 46.56 22.64
C MET A 748 -0.93 45.53 22.88
N THR A 749 0.22 46.01 23.33
CA THR A 749 1.28 45.17 23.91
C THR A 749 0.92 44.79 25.34
N ILE A 750 1.10 43.52 25.71
CA ILE A 750 1.24 43.09 27.11
C ILE A 750 2.56 42.33 27.25
N SER A 751 3.31 42.68 28.29
CA SER A 751 4.58 42.07 28.70
C SER A 751 4.46 41.58 30.14
N CYS A 752 5.52 40.96 30.66
CA CYS A 752 5.71 40.53 32.05
C CYS A 752 4.98 39.23 32.45
N LEU A 753 5.51 38.40 33.37
CA LEU A 753 6.76 38.52 34.14
C LEU A 753 7.35 37.14 34.50
N VAL A 754 8.64 37.12 34.79
CA VAL A 754 9.40 35.98 35.34
C VAL A 754 9.17 35.86 36.86
N THR A 755 9.03 34.64 37.37
CA THR A 755 9.49 34.26 38.71
C THR A 755 9.97 32.81 38.73
N SER A 756 11.16 32.60 39.29
CA SER A 756 11.74 31.30 39.62
C SER A 756 11.19 30.73 40.93
N TYR A 757 11.19 29.40 41.06
CA TYR A 757 11.48 28.69 42.31
C TYR A 757 12.17 27.36 42.02
#